data_AF-A0A212K713-F1
#
_entry.id   AF-A0A212K713-F1
#
_cell.length_a   1.000
_cell.length_b   1.000
_cell.length_c   1.000
_cell.angle_alpha   90.00
_cell.angle_beta   90.00
_cell.angle_gamma   90.00
#
_symmetry.space_group_name_H-M   'P 1'
#
loop_
_entity.id
_entity.type
_entity.pdbx_description
1 polymer ?
#
loop_
_entity_poly.entity_id
_entity_poly.type
_entity_poly.pdbx_seq_one_letter_code
_entity_poly.pdbx_strand_id
1 'polypeptide(L)'
;MIASIDTSNKEFKNALDLIERSNQSVFLTGRAGTGKSTFLKHLCQTTRKKFVVLAPTGIAAINAEGSTLHSFFKLPFRPMAPDDADLSLVGGRIFEFFKYRKEHRKIIQEVELIIIDEISMVRADTIDCIDRILRVYSNNMRTPFGGKQLVFVGDVFQLEPVVTPDTREIINKFYKNAFFFSANVFREINLVPIEFTKIYRQTDEKFISILNNIRNGKSNNSDLALLNNRVNSGFNPREEDMYITLATKRDNVDYINEKKMSELDTFEFVSYGIKEGDFPESSLPTAQELVLKEHAQVMFIRNDMQWPRRWVNGTIGIISGIDEEGHVYVLKEDGFEVKVELETWRNYRYRYNEQEKRIEEEIIGTYTQLPLKAAWAITIHKSQGLTFNNVIVDFSGGVFAGGQAYVALSRCTSLDGLVLKKNINKVDIFVRPEIVEFSKQFNNEQLINKALKESDANYLYKEAIAQFDEGNFDNFLDHFFKAIHARYDIEKPLQQRYIRKKLNTINHLKTKNAELKDRLYEQTKVLKKLAKEYYQMGNECIVSYKDYRAALANFNKALDLDPTYLDAWIRKGVTFYDQEDYYESMKCFNKAIELSPLSFKALYNRGKNKLKVDEPELAITDLMKASGQKPRHAACHEYLAEAYAAIGNTELSDKHYQIARELKNSKGKDL
;
A
#
# COMPACT_ATOMS: atom_id res chain seq x y z
N MET A 1 -3.75 23.49 -16.12
CA MET A 1 -2.68 23.09 -17.07
C MET A 1 -1.56 22.43 -16.29
N ILE A 2 -1.08 21.28 -16.76
CA ILE A 2 0.05 20.55 -16.17
C ILE A 2 1.28 21.44 -16.32
N ALA A 3 1.92 21.82 -15.22
CA ALA A 3 3.22 22.48 -15.30
C ALA A 3 4.18 21.51 -16.00
N SER A 4 4.71 21.90 -17.16
CA SER A 4 5.69 21.08 -17.88
C SER A 4 6.91 20.89 -16.97
N ILE A 5 7.16 19.65 -16.54
CA ILE A 5 8.35 19.34 -15.77
C ILE A 5 9.55 19.34 -16.68
N ASP A 6 10.66 19.83 -16.14
CA ASP A 6 11.98 19.63 -16.69
C ASP A 6 12.39 18.15 -16.60
N THR A 7 11.94 17.35 -17.57
CA THR A 7 12.25 15.91 -17.68
C THR A 7 13.73 15.64 -17.97
N SER A 8 14.52 16.68 -18.25
CA SER A 8 15.98 16.57 -18.41
C SER A 8 16.72 16.51 -17.06
N ASN A 9 16.05 16.86 -15.95
CA ASN A 9 16.64 16.88 -14.63
C ASN A 9 16.72 15.46 -14.02
N LYS A 10 17.96 14.94 -13.89
CA LYS A 10 18.24 13.58 -13.40
C LYS A 10 17.76 13.38 -11.96
N GLU A 11 17.94 14.38 -11.11
CA GLU A 11 17.55 14.32 -9.69
C GLU A 11 16.03 14.29 -9.53
N PHE A 12 15.28 15.04 -10.35
CA PHE A 12 13.82 14.96 -10.43
C PHE A 12 13.35 13.56 -10.82
N LYS A 13 13.97 12.97 -11.85
CA LYS A 13 13.62 11.62 -12.32
C LYS A 13 13.91 10.56 -11.26
N ASN A 14 15.09 10.61 -10.63
CA ASN A 14 15.47 9.68 -9.57
C ASN A 14 14.50 9.77 -8.37
N ALA A 15 14.12 10.99 -7.97
CA ALA A 15 13.14 11.19 -6.90
C ALA A 15 11.77 10.59 -7.28
N LEU A 16 11.29 10.86 -8.49
CA LEU A 16 10.01 10.33 -8.96
C LEU A 16 10.01 8.80 -9.05
N ASP A 17 11.08 8.21 -9.61
CA ASP A 17 11.20 6.75 -9.73
C ASP A 17 11.27 6.07 -8.36
N LEU A 18 11.99 6.64 -7.38
CA LEU A 18 12.01 6.12 -6.01
C LEU A 18 10.64 6.24 -5.33
N ILE A 19 9.94 7.36 -5.53
CA ILE A 19 8.65 7.59 -4.86
C ILE A 19 7.56 6.70 -5.47
N GLU A 20 7.45 6.63 -6.79
CA GLU A 20 6.38 5.89 -7.45
C GLU A 20 6.62 4.37 -7.44
N ARG A 21 7.86 3.92 -7.60
CA ARG A 21 8.16 2.49 -7.79
C ARG A 21 8.49 1.75 -6.50
N SER A 22 8.85 2.46 -5.43
CA SER A 22 9.34 1.88 -4.17
C SER A 22 8.53 2.34 -2.96
N ASN A 23 8.72 1.70 -1.81
CA ASN A 23 8.27 2.21 -0.51
C ASN A 23 9.44 2.84 0.31
N GLN A 24 10.56 3.12 -0.36
CA GLN A 24 11.74 3.71 0.27
C GLN A 24 11.46 5.16 0.65
N SER A 25 11.73 5.53 1.90
CA SER A 25 11.58 6.93 2.32
C SER A 25 12.71 7.79 1.76
N VAL A 26 12.36 8.98 1.26
CA VAL A 26 13.27 9.88 0.54
C VAL A 26 13.32 11.23 1.23
N PHE A 27 14.50 11.83 1.30
CA PHE A 27 14.66 13.23 1.69
C PHE A 27 14.98 14.07 0.45
N LEU A 28 14.11 15.01 0.13
CA LEU A 28 14.25 15.95 -0.96
C LEU A 28 14.70 17.30 -0.41
N THR A 29 15.87 17.73 -0.85
CA THR A 29 16.46 19.02 -0.50
C THR A 29 16.86 19.79 -1.74
N GLY A 30 17.25 21.02 -1.55
CA GLY A 30 17.70 21.88 -2.63
C GLY A 30 17.71 23.33 -2.18
N ARG A 31 18.49 24.13 -2.90
CA ARG A 31 18.60 25.58 -2.65
C ARG A 31 17.25 26.28 -2.87
N ALA A 32 17.20 27.54 -2.47
CA ALA A 32 16.08 28.40 -2.85
C ALA A 32 15.95 28.43 -4.39
N GLY A 33 14.72 28.30 -4.90
CA GLY A 33 14.47 28.38 -6.34
C GLY A 33 14.80 27.14 -7.18
N THR A 34 15.04 25.98 -6.58
CA THR A 34 15.34 24.72 -7.32
C THR A 34 14.11 23.90 -7.73
N GLY A 35 12.90 24.45 -7.57
CA GLY A 35 11.66 23.82 -8.04
C GLY A 35 11.01 22.78 -7.11
N LYS A 36 11.40 22.69 -5.83
CA LYS A 36 10.82 21.75 -4.84
C LYS A 36 9.29 21.78 -4.77
N SER A 37 8.70 22.96 -4.62
CA SER A 37 7.23 23.11 -4.56
C SER A 37 6.56 22.71 -5.87
N THR A 38 7.22 22.94 -7.01
CA THR A 38 6.73 22.51 -8.33
C THR A 38 6.75 20.98 -8.44
N PHE A 39 7.82 20.33 -7.96
CA PHE A 39 7.92 18.88 -7.88
C PHE A 39 6.80 18.29 -7.02
N LEU A 40 6.59 18.82 -5.82
CA LEU A 40 5.53 18.35 -4.92
C LEU A 40 4.14 18.47 -5.54
N LYS A 41 3.84 19.61 -6.17
CA LYS A 41 2.56 19.80 -6.88
C LYS A 41 2.35 18.78 -7.99
N HIS A 42 3.40 18.46 -8.74
CA HIS A 42 3.31 17.42 -9.75
C HIS A 42 3.10 16.04 -9.13
N LEU A 43 3.88 15.68 -8.11
CA LEU A 43 3.76 14.38 -7.43
C LEU A 43 2.35 14.15 -6.91
N CYS A 44 1.76 15.14 -6.23
CA CYS A 44 0.38 15.05 -5.73
C CYS A 44 -0.66 14.92 -6.85
N GLN A 45 -0.37 15.41 -8.06
CA GLN A 45 -1.27 15.33 -9.22
C GLN A 45 -1.14 14.01 -9.99
N THR A 46 0.01 13.34 -9.96
CA THR A 46 0.29 12.17 -10.79
C THR A 46 0.46 10.87 -10.03
N THR A 47 0.73 10.92 -8.73
CA THR A 47 0.92 9.72 -7.92
C THR A 47 -0.36 8.88 -7.87
N ARG A 48 -0.20 7.56 -7.96
CA ARG A 48 -1.31 6.61 -7.77
C ARG A 48 -1.48 6.20 -6.31
N LYS A 49 -0.51 6.56 -5.45
CA LYS A 49 -0.50 6.18 -4.05
C LYS A 49 -1.55 6.95 -3.28
N LYS A 50 -2.17 6.32 -2.28
CA LYS A 50 -3.02 7.04 -1.33
C LYS A 50 -2.12 7.91 -0.46
N PHE A 51 -2.16 9.23 -0.62
CA PHE A 51 -1.22 10.13 0.04
C PHE A 51 -1.88 11.12 0.99
N VAL A 52 -1.07 11.69 1.87
CA VAL A 52 -1.39 12.88 2.68
C VAL A 52 -0.21 13.85 2.65
N VAL A 53 -0.49 15.15 2.69
CA VAL A 53 0.50 16.23 2.75
C VAL A 53 0.43 16.90 4.10
N LEU A 54 1.56 16.91 4.80
CA LEU A 54 1.70 17.41 6.16
C LEU A 54 2.79 18.47 6.24
N ALA A 55 2.65 19.40 7.19
CA ALA A 55 3.67 20.40 7.48
C ALA A 55 3.76 20.69 8.99
N PRO A 56 4.89 21.24 9.50
CA PRO A 56 5.06 21.54 10.93
C PRO A 56 4.23 22.73 11.41
N THR A 57 3.94 23.70 10.54
CA THR A 57 3.24 24.96 10.90
C THR A 57 1.95 25.13 10.09
N GLY A 58 0.98 25.88 10.64
CA GLY A 58 -0.31 26.12 9.99
C GLY A 58 -0.19 26.79 8.62
N ILE A 59 0.67 27.81 8.49
CA ILE A 59 0.89 28.53 7.23
C ILE A 59 1.52 27.60 6.18
N ALA A 60 2.52 26.80 6.56
CA ALA A 60 3.13 25.83 5.65
C ALA A 60 2.11 24.77 5.19
N ALA A 61 1.25 24.28 6.10
CA ALA A 61 0.20 23.34 5.76
C ALA A 61 -0.81 23.92 4.76
N ILE A 62 -1.25 25.17 4.96
CA ILE A 62 -2.15 25.86 4.04
C ILE A 62 -1.50 26.03 2.65
N ASN A 63 -0.23 26.45 2.60
CA ASN A 63 0.50 26.63 1.34
C ASN A 63 0.73 25.32 0.58
N ALA A 64 0.87 24.21 1.30
CA ALA A 64 1.02 22.88 0.74
C ALA A 64 -0.33 22.20 0.44
N GLU A 65 -1.46 22.90 0.67
CA GLU A 65 -2.82 22.36 0.53
C GLU A 65 -3.03 21.08 1.38
N GLY A 66 -2.46 21.07 2.59
CA GLY A 66 -2.44 19.93 3.49
C GLY A 66 -2.86 20.26 4.92
N SER A 67 -2.45 19.40 5.87
CA SER A 67 -2.74 19.56 7.30
C SER A 67 -1.46 19.68 8.12
N THR A 68 -1.55 20.09 9.38
CA THR A 68 -0.35 20.11 10.24
C THR A 68 -0.05 18.72 10.80
N LEU A 69 1.22 18.42 11.07
CA LEU A 69 1.65 17.19 11.76
C LEU A 69 0.91 17.02 13.10
N HIS A 70 0.76 18.09 13.86
CA HIS A 70 0.10 18.10 15.16
C HIS A 70 -1.39 17.80 15.03
N SER A 71 -2.08 18.38 14.04
CA SER A 71 -3.50 18.11 13.81
C SER A 71 -3.74 16.69 13.31
N PHE A 72 -2.93 16.20 12.36
CA PHE A 72 -3.10 14.89 11.77
C PHE A 72 -2.79 13.78 12.78
N PHE A 73 -1.59 13.79 13.38
CA PHE A 73 -1.17 12.75 14.34
C PHE A 73 -1.54 13.07 15.80
N LYS A 74 -2.36 14.10 16.06
CA LYS A 74 -2.73 14.55 17.42
C LYS A 74 -1.52 14.67 18.35
N LEU A 75 -0.41 15.20 17.83
CA LEU A 75 0.84 15.27 18.59
C LEU A 75 0.73 16.36 19.67
N PRO A 76 1.20 16.10 20.89
CA PRO A 76 1.24 17.12 21.93
C PRO A 76 2.38 18.11 21.66
N PHE A 77 2.22 19.36 22.09
CA PHE A 77 3.27 20.40 22.04
C PHE A 77 4.29 20.24 23.18
N ARG A 78 4.79 19.01 23.40
CA ARG A 78 5.84 18.66 24.36
C ARG A 78 6.83 17.68 23.72
N PRO A 79 8.05 17.53 24.25
CA PRO A 79 8.98 16.50 23.76
C PRO A 79 8.42 15.09 24.03
N MET A 80 8.54 14.20 23.04
CA MET A 80 8.04 12.82 23.12
C MET A 80 9.21 11.83 23.04
N ALA A 81 9.76 11.45 24.19
CA ALA A 81 10.90 10.53 24.24
C ALA A 81 10.51 9.10 23.78
N PRO A 82 11.46 8.28 23.27
CA PRO A 82 11.17 6.91 22.85
C PRO A 82 10.61 5.99 23.95
N ASP A 83 10.92 6.28 25.21
CA ASP A 83 10.49 5.57 26.40
C ASP A 83 9.32 6.25 27.13
N ASP A 84 8.70 7.26 26.51
CA ASP A 84 7.56 7.97 27.08
C ASP A 84 6.41 6.99 27.38
N ALA A 85 5.87 7.07 28.60
CA ALA A 85 4.80 6.20 29.05
C ALA A 85 3.57 6.26 28.13
N ASP A 86 3.28 7.43 27.54
CA ASP A 86 2.15 7.62 26.63
C ASP A 86 2.31 6.88 25.30
N LEU A 87 3.53 6.44 24.96
CA LEU A 87 3.83 5.61 23.79
C LEU A 87 3.83 4.10 24.10
N SER A 88 3.57 3.72 25.35
CA SER A 88 3.60 2.33 25.79
C SER A 88 2.46 1.50 25.22
N LEU A 89 2.78 0.26 24.87
CA LEU A 89 1.81 -0.77 24.48
C LEU A 89 1.18 -1.45 25.71
N VAL A 90 1.83 -1.36 26.87
CA VAL A 90 1.36 -1.98 28.11
C VAL A 90 0.05 -1.32 28.53
N GLY A 91 -0.97 -2.13 28.82
CA GLY A 91 -2.31 -1.65 29.16
C GLY A 91 -3.01 -0.89 28.03
N GLY A 92 -2.48 -0.89 26.80
CA GLY A 92 -3.04 -0.12 25.70
C GLY A 92 -2.91 1.40 25.86
N ARG A 93 -1.96 1.89 26.67
CA ARG A 93 -1.78 3.31 27.00
C ARG A 93 -1.73 4.23 25.77
N ILE A 94 -1.03 3.82 24.72
CA ILE A 94 -0.97 4.57 23.45
C ILE A 94 -2.36 4.80 22.82
N PHE A 95 -3.28 3.83 22.94
CA PHE A 95 -4.64 3.97 22.42
C PHE A 95 -5.48 4.92 23.25
N GLU A 96 -5.26 4.95 24.57
CA GLU A 96 -5.91 5.87 25.50
C GLU A 96 -5.40 7.30 25.36
N PHE A 97 -4.13 7.50 24.99
CA PHE A 97 -3.55 8.83 24.84
C PHE A 97 -4.02 9.50 23.55
N PHE A 98 -3.80 8.88 22.39
CA PHE A 98 -4.12 9.50 21.10
C PHE A 98 -5.63 9.46 20.76
N LYS A 99 -6.37 8.48 21.28
CA LYS A 99 -7.83 8.33 21.09
C LYS A 99 -8.27 8.55 19.64
N TYR A 100 -7.62 7.89 18.68
CA TYR A 100 -8.03 7.99 17.28
C TYR A 100 -9.40 7.34 17.05
N ARG A 101 -10.28 8.08 16.37
CA ARG A 101 -11.58 7.59 15.90
C ARG A 101 -11.39 6.54 14.81
N LYS A 102 -12.40 5.71 14.55
CA LYS A 102 -12.35 4.63 13.55
C LYS A 102 -11.93 5.13 12.16
N GLU A 103 -12.49 6.25 11.72
CA GLU A 103 -12.18 6.89 10.43
C GLU A 103 -10.69 7.26 10.33
N HIS A 104 -10.15 7.90 11.36
CA HIS A 104 -8.74 8.31 11.37
C HIS A 104 -7.78 7.12 11.43
N ARG A 105 -8.13 6.07 12.20
CA ARG A 105 -7.35 4.82 12.19
C ARG A 105 -7.33 4.20 10.80
N LYS A 106 -8.46 4.25 10.08
CA LYS A 106 -8.55 3.75 8.71
C LYS A 106 -7.66 4.52 7.75
N ILE A 107 -7.60 5.85 7.87
CA ILE A 107 -6.65 6.68 7.11
C ILE A 107 -5.21 6.21 7.36
N ILE A 108 -4.79 6.06 8.63
CA ILE A 108 -3.43 5.58 8.96
C ILE A 108 -3.17 4.17 8.40
N GLN A 109 -4.18 3.31 8.36
CA GLN A 109 -4.06 1.96 7.81
C GLN A 109 -3.94 1.95 6.28
N GLU A 110 -4.65 2.84 5.60
CA GLU A 110 -4.76 2.85 4.14
C GLU A 110 -3.77 3.78 3.44
N VAL A 111 -3.27 4.82 4.11
CA VAL A 111 -2.27 5.74 3.53
C VAL A 111 -1.04 4.96 3.12
N GLU A 112 -0.47 5.27 1.96
CA GLU A 112 0.73 4.64 1.42
C GLU A 112 1.92 5.60 1.42
N LEU A 113 1.64 6.89 1.18
CA LEU A 113 2.63 7.96 1.06
C LEU A 113 2.31 9.13 2.00
N ILE A 114 3.28 9.54 2.81
CA ILE A 114 3.16 10.70 3.70
C ILE A 114 4.23 11.71 3.30
N ILE A 115 3.79 12.86 2.78
CA ILE A 115 4.67 13.95 2.39
C ILE A 115 4.75 14.93 3.56
N ILE A 116 5.96 15.26 3.99
CA ILE A 116 6.18 16.26 5.06
C ILE A 116 6.99 17.40 4.47
N ASP A 117 6.33 18.54 4.22
CA ASP A 117 6.99 19.77 3.77
C ASP A 117 7.60 20.54 4.95
N GLU A 118 8.61 21.35 4.68
CA GLU A 118 9.43 22.09 5.66
C GLU A 118 9.98 21.21 6.80
N ILE A 119 10.47 20.00 6.46
CA ILE A 119 10.97 19.02 7.44
C ILE A 119 12.13 19.52 8.31
N SER A 120 12.88 20.54 7.86
CA SER A 120 13.99 21.12 8.64
C SER A 120 13.55 21.68 10.00
N MET A 121 12.28 22.09 10.13
CA MET A 121 11.72 22.58 11.40
C MET A 121 11.23 21.47 12.34
N VAL A 122 11.24 20.21 11.90
CA VAL A 122 10.73 19.07 12.67
C VAL A 122 11.84 18.44 13.50
N ARG A 123 11.53 18.11 14.75
CA ARG A 123 12.48 17.50 15.67
C ARG A 123 12.58 15.97 15.49
N ALA A 124 13.72 15.40 15.89
CA ALA A 124 13.97 13.95 15.88
C ALA A 124 12.90 13.15 16.65
N ASP A 125 12.51 13.62 17.84
CA ASP A 125 11.50 12.96 18.68
C ASP A 125 10.13 12.89 18.03
N THR A 126 9.77 13.92 17.26
CA THR A 126 8.52 13.95 16.50
C THR A 126 8.51 12.85 15.43
N ILE A 127 9.62 12.60 14.74
CA ILE A 127 9.71 11.55 13.72
C ILE A 127 9.60 10.15 14.34
N ASP A 128 10.29 9.88 15.45
CA ASP A 128 10.18 8.58 16.15
C ASP A 128 8.78 8.38 16.76
N CYS A 129 8.13 9.45 17.23
CA CYS A 129 6.73 9.39 17.67
C CYS A 129 5.81 9.02 16.50
N ILE A 130 6.00 9.61 15.32
CA ILE A 130 5.25 9.28 14.10
C ILE A 130 5.51 7.82 13.69
N ASP A 131 6.77 7.35 13.71
CA ASP A 131 7.12 5.95 13.46
C ASP A 131 6.35 5.01 14.39
N ARG A 132 6.35 5.29 15.70
CA ARG A 132 5.63 4.50 16.69
C ARG A 132 4.13 4.46 16.41
N ILE A 133 3.52 5.61 16.12
CA ILE A 133 2.10 5.72 15.79
C ILE A 133 1.78 4.87 14.55
N LEU A 134 2.53 5.03 13.46
CA LEU A 134 2.28 4.31 12.22
C LEU A 134 2.44 2.80 12.41
N ARG A 135 3.50 2.35 13.10
CA ARG A 135 3.70 0.93 13.43
C ARG A 135 2.52 0.31 14.18
N VAL A 136 2.01 1.02 15.19
CA VAL A 136 0.91 0.53 16.04
C VAL A 136 -0.40 0.53 15.29
N TYR A 137 -0.78 1.65 14.68
CA TYR A 137 -2.10 1.81 14.08
C TYR A 137 -2.23 1.13 12.70
N SER A 138 -1.13 0.88 12.00
CA SER A 138 -1.09 0.03 10.81
C SER A 138 -0.93 -1.47 11.13
N ASN A 139 -0.88 -1.87 12.41
CA ASN A 139 -0.64 -3.25 12.85
C ASN A 139 0.65 -3.87 12.28
N ASN A 140 1.69 -3.07 12.11
CA ASN A 140 2.94 -3.49 11.51
C ASN A 140 4.14 -2.96 12.29
N MET A 141 4.46 -3.62 13.41
CA MET A 141 5.58 -3.24 14.28
C MET A 141 6.96 -3.56 13.69
N ARG A 142 7.03 -4.39 12.64
CA ARG A 142 8.29 -4.96 12.13
C ARG A 142 9.01 -4.06 11.14
N THR A 143 8.28 -3.20 10.46
CA THR A 143 8.86 -2.31 9.45
C THR A 143 8.79 -0.87 9.92
N PRO A 144 9.84 -0.06 9.68
CA PRO A 144 9.79 1.39 9.85
C PRO A 144 8.54 2.01 9.27
N PHE A 145 7.99 2.99 9.99
CA PHE A 145 6.77 3.72 9.70
C PHE A 145 5.57 2.83 9.40
N GLY A 146 5.50 1.62 9.98
CA GLY A 146 4.42 0.68 9.68
C GLY A 146 4.40 0.19 8.22
N GLY A 147 5.50 0.38 7.48
CA GLY A 147 5.62 0.08 6.05
C GLY A 147 5.13 1.21 5.14
N LYS A 148 4.80 2.38 5.70
CA LYS A 148 4.41 3.57 4.94
C LYS A 148 5.66 4.26 4.38
N GLN A 149 5.55 4.85 3.19
CA GLN A 149 6.61 5.65 2.61
C GLN A 149 6.51 7.09 3.08
N LEU A 150 7.61 7.66 3.55
CA LEU A 150 7.69 9.08 3.90
C LEU A 150 8.55 9.83 2.87
N VAL A 151 8.05 10.98 2.42
CA VAL A 151 8.81 11.92 1.60
C VAL A 151 9.01 13.19 2.41
N PHE A 152 10.25 13.43 2.81
CA PHE A 152 10.65 14.56 3.59
C PHE A 152 11.12 15.67 2.66
N VAL A 153 10.51 16.85 2.70
CA VAL A 153 10.89 17.97 1.83
C VAL A 153 11.31 19.15 2.68
N GLY A 154 12.47 19.74 2.37
CA GLY A 154 12.96 20.94 3.06
C GLY A 154 14.44 21.17 2.81
N ASP A 155 14.96 22.29 3.27
CA ASP A 155 16.39 22.63 3.17
C ASP A 155 17.01 22.68 4.56
N VAL A 156 17.87 21.69 4.87
CA VAL A 156 18.53 21.56 6.18
C VAL A 156 19.49 22.70 6.50
N PHE A 157 19.92 23.48 5.49
CA PHE A 157 20.79 24.64 5.67
C PHE A 157 20.02 25.93 5.99
N GLN A 158 18.68 25.87 6.05
CA GLN A 158 17.85 26.99 6.46
C GLN A 158 17.67 26.98 7.99
N LEU A 159 16.44 27.12 8.48
CA LEU A 159 16.18 27.21 9.91
C LEU A 159 16.19 25.85 10.59
N GLU A 160 16.91 25.80 11.70
CA GLU A 160 16.91 24.69 12.65
C GLU A 160 15.53 24.56 13.35
N PRO A 161 15.17 23.38 13.88
CA PRO A 161 13.99 23.25 14.71
C PRO A 161 14.12 24.12 15.96
N VAL A 162 13.03 24.79 16.36
CA VAL A 162 13.02 25.63 17.56
C VAL A 162 13.01 24.73 18.80
N VAL A 163 14.09 24.81 19.60
CA VAL A 163 14.29 23.98 20.79
C VAL A 163 14.61 24.87 21.99
N THR A 164 13.71 24.87 22.98
CA THR A 164 13.94 25.54 24.27
C THR A 164 15.04 24.84 25.09
N PRO A 165 15.71 25.52 26.02
CA PRO A 165 16.74 24.91 26.87
C PRO A 165 16.28 23.61 27.55
N ASP A 166 15.09 23.62 28.15
CA ASP A 166 14.52 22.45 28.84
C ASP A 166 14.27 21.29 27.87
N THR A 167 13.74 21.59 26.68
CA THR A 167 13.55 20.57 25.64
C THR A 167 14.88 19.98 25.21
N ARG A 168 15.92 20.80 25.06
CA ARG A 168 17.25 20.35 24.64
C ARG A 168 17.84 19.34 25.61
N GLU A 169 17.66 19.55 26.92
CA GLU A 169 18.14 18.60 27.93
C GLU A 169 17.47 17.23 27.79
N ILE A 170 16.17 17.19 27.50
CA ILE A 170 15.43 15.93 27.29
C ILE A 170 15.89 15.26 25.99
N ILE A 171 15.96 16.01 24.89
CA ILE A 171 16.31 15.47 23.57
C ILE A 171 17.72 14.88 23.57
N ASN A 172 18.69 15.56 24.19
CA ASN A 172 20.08 15.12 24.22
C ASN A 172 20.30 13.81 25.00
N LYS A 173 19.33 13.36 25.81
CA LYS A 173 19.38 12.05 26.49
C LYS A 173 19.15 10.88 25.53
N PHE A 174 18.37 11.09 24.47
CA PHE A 174 17.92 10.02 23.56
C PHE A 174 18.47 10.15 22.13
N TYR A 175 18.80 11.37 21.72
CA TYR A 175 19.19 11.71 20.35
C TYR A 175 20.55 12.42 20.34
N LYS A 176 21.30 12.23 19.26
CA LYS A 176 22.58 12.94 19.07
C LYS A 176 22.40 14.45 18.96
N ASN A 177 21.30 14.88 18.35
CA ASN A 177 20.88 16.27 18.20
C ASN A 177 19.38 16.32 17.87
N ALA A 178 18.81 17.51 17.76
CA ALA A 178 17.38 17.71 17.55
C ALA A 178 16.91 17.57 16.10
N PHE A 179 17.79 17.49 15.10
CA PHE A 179 17.39 17.46 13.69
C PHE A 179 16.64 16.16 13.35
N PHE A 180 15.64 16.25 12.47
CA PHE A 180 14.82 15.11 12.08
C PHE A 180 15.65 13.87 11.67
N PHE A 181 16.75 14.05 10.94
CA PHE A 181 17.63 12.97 10.47
C PHE A 181 18.38 12.23 11.58
N SER A 182 18.30 12.71 12.83
CA SER A 182 18.87 12.03 14.01
C SER A 182 17.88 11.09 14.71
N ALA A 183 16.65 10.97 14.20
CA ALA A 183 15.65 10.02 14.71
C ALA A 183 16.16 8.57 14.66
N ASN A 184 15.79 7.75 15.65
CA ASN A 184 16.32 6.39 15.77
C ASN A 184 15.82 5.48 14.66
N VAL A 185 14.63 5.74 14.11
CA VAL A 185 14.08 4.99 12.97
C VAL A 185 15.04 4.94 11.77
N PHE A 186 15.85 5.99 11.54
CA PHE A 186 16.84 6.02 10.44
C PHE A 186 18.07 5.14 10.68
N ARG A 187 18.15 4.44 11.82
CA ARG A 187 19.11 3.35 12.02
C ARG A 187 18.61 2.03 11.42
N GLU A 188 17.30 1.89 11.23
CA GLU A 188 16.65 0.72 10.64
C GLU A 188 16.38 0.87 9.14
N ILE A 189 16.25 2.11 8.65
CA ILE A 189 16.02 2.42 7.23
C ILE A 189 17.03 3.44 6.70
N ASN A 190 17.52 3.21 5.49
CA ASN A 190 18.38 4.17 4.79
C ASN A 190 17.54 5.32 4.23
N LEU A 191 17.57 6.48 4.86
CA LEU A 191 17.02 7.69 4.25
C LEU A 191 17.82 8.02 3.00
N VAL A 192 17.19 8.10 1.82
CA VAL A 192 17.89 8.45 0.56
C VAL A 192 17.78 9.95 0.33
N PRO A 193 18.87 10.73 0.46
CA PRO A 193 18.83 12.17 0.25
C PRO A 193 19.11 12.55 -1.20
N ILE A 194 18.20 13.30 -1.82
CA ILE A 194 18.33 13.85 -3.17
C ILE A 194 18.31 15.37 -3.08
N GLU A 195 19.39 16.00 -3.54
CA GLU A 195 19.49 17.46 -3.64
C GLU A 195 19.21 17.92 -5.07
N PHE A 196 18.19 18.76 -5.26
CA PHE A 196 17.97 19.47 -6.51
C PHE A 196 18.99 20.59 -6.65
N THR A 197 19.84 20.48 -7.67
CA THR A 197 21.00 21.37 -7.92
C THR A 197 20.68 22.52 -8.88
N LYS A 198 19.79 22.31 -9.86
CA LYS A 198 19.41 23.31 -10.86
C LYS A 198 18.58 24.44 -10.25
N ILE A 199 19.09 25.67 -10.31
CA ILE A 199 18.41 26.89 -9.82
C ILE A 199 17.65 27.54 -10.98
N TYR A 200 16.37 27.87 -10.77
CA TYR A 200 15.52 28.52 -11.78
C TYR A 200 15.23 30.01 -11.48
N ARG A 201 15.51 30.50 -10.26
CA ARG A 201 14.98 31.79 -9.74
C ARG A 201 15.97 32.98 -9.78
N GLN A 202 17.30 32.76 -9.72
CA GLN A 202 18.29 33.84 -9.55
C GLN A 202 19.17 34.01 -10.80
N THR A 203 19.46 35.25 -11.18
CA THR A 203 20.20 35.62 -12.40
C THR A 203 21.64 36.08 -12.15
N ASP A 204 21.98 36.54 -10.93
CA ASP A 204 23.32 37.05 -10.58
C ASP A 204 24.25 35.95 -10.05
N GLU A 205 25.16 35.48 -10.90
CA GLU A 205 26.13 34.43 -10.56
C GLU A 205 27.04 34.79 -9.37
N LYS A 206 27.42 36.07 -9.21
CA LYS A 206 28.31 36.50 -8.12
C LYS A 206 27.59 36.42 -6.79
N PHE A 207 26.36 36.92 -6.72
CA PHE A 207 25.56 36.85 -5.50
C PHE A 207 25.20 35.41 -5.14
N ILE A 208 24.88 34.57 -6.13
CA ILE A 208 24.65 33.13 -5.94
C ILE A 208 25.89 32.46 -5.32
N SER A 209 27.09 32.78 -5.80
CA SER A 209 28.34 32.24 -5.26
C SER A 209 28.52 32.59 -3.77
N ILE A 210 28.30 33.87 -3.42
CA ILE A 210 28.34 34.34 -2.02
C ILE A 210 27.33 33.57 -1.16
N LEU A 211 26.07 33.50 -1.59
CA LEU A 211 25.02 32.78 -0.86
C LEU A 211 25.36 31.30 -0.65
N ASN A 212 25.99 30.65 -1.64
CA ASN A 212 26.43 29.26 -1.51
C ASN A 212 27.58 29.10 -0.52
N ASN A 213 28.54 30.03 -0.50
CA ASN A 213 29.63 30.01 0.47
C ASN A 213 29.09 30.20 1.89
N ILE A 214 28.11 31.09 2.09
CA ILE A 214 27.42 31.28 3.36
C ILE A 214 26.63 30.02 3.77
N ARG A 215 25.84 29.46 2.84
CA ARG A 215 25.07 28.21 3.06
C ARG A 215 25.95 27.07 3.56
N ASN A 216 27.17 26.98 3.05
CA ASN A 216 28.11 25.92 3.38
C ASN A 216 29.05 26.27 4.55
N GLY A 217 28.92 27.46 5.16
CA GLY A 217 29.82 27.93 6.22
C GLY A 217 31.26 28.17 5.76
N LYS A 218 31.48 28.37 4.45
CA LYS A 218 32.79 28.57 3.80
C LYS A 218 32.96 30.01 3.28
N SER A 219 32.35 30.99 3.94
CA SER A 219 32.48 32.39 3.53
C SER A 219 33.93 32.87 3.65
N ASN A 220 34.44 33.44 2.57
CA ASN A 220 35.77 34.03 2.54
C ASN A 220 35.73 35.50 2.97
N ASN A 221 36.88 36.07 3.33
CA ASN A 221 36.97 37.49 3.69
C ASN A 221 36.55 38.42 2.54
N SER A 222 36.72 38.00 1.28
CA SER A 222 36.22 38.70 0.10
C SER A 222 34.70 38.79 0.07
N ASP A 223 34.01 37.69 0.41
CA ASP A 223 32.55 37.61 0.39
C ASP A 223 31.97 38.52 1.47
N LEU A 224 32.57 38.48 2.66
CA LEU A 224 32.21 39.37 3.77
C LEU A 224 32.47 40.84 3.44
N ALA A 225 33.58 41.17 2.77
CA ALA A 225 33.86 42.54 2.35
C ALA A 225 32.80 43.05 1.36
N LEU A 226 32.41 42.23 0.38
CA LEU A 226 31.36 42.57 -0.58
C LEU A 226 30.00 42.80 0.08
N LEU A 227 29.62 41.96 1.05
CA LEU A 227 28.40 42.15 1.84
C LEU A 227 28.50 43.40 2.71
N ASN A 228 29.62 43.60 3.39
CA ASN A 228 29.80 44.72 4.31
C ASN A 228 29.90 46.08 3.59
N ASN A 229 30.24 46.11 2.30
CA ASN A 229 30.10 47.31 1.47
C ASN A 229 28.63 47.77 1.33
N ARG A 230 27.66 46.90 1.62
CA ARG A 230 26.23 47.21 1.63
C ARG A 230 25.72 47.70 2.99
N VAL A 231 26.61 47.95 3.96
CA VAL A 231 26.22 48.38 5.30
C VAL A 231 25.90 49.86 5.30
N ASN A 232 24.69 50.20 5.73
CA ASN A 232 24.25 51.57 5.92
C ASN A 232 23.28 51.62 7.11
N SER A 233 23.80 51.95 8.30
CA SER A 233 23.05 51.94 9.56
C SER A 233 22.00 53.04 9.66
N GLY A 234 22.21 54.16 8.97
CA GLY A 234 21.29 55.30 8.90
C GLY A 234 20.40 55.30 7.66
N PHE A 235 20.36 54.20 6.90
CA PHE A 235 19.55 54.12 5.69
C PHE A 235 18.07 54.26 6.03
N ASN A 236 17.47 55.32 5.50
CA ASN A 236 16.03 55.52 5.51
C ASN A 236 15.57 55.52 4.04
N PRO A 237 14.97 54.41 3.56
CA PRO A 237 14.53 54.31 2.17
C PRO A 237 13.43 55.33 1.88
N ARG A 238 13.32 55.77 0.62
CA ARG A 238 12.11 56.46 0.17
C ARG A 238 10.99 55.43 0.09
N GLU A 239 9.76 55.86 0.33
CA GLU A 239 8.61 54.95 0.34
C GLU A 239 8.40 54.30 -1.04
N GLU A 240 8.67 55.04 -2.11
CA GLU A 240 8.63 54.59 -3.51
C GLU A 240 9.58 53.42 -3.80
N ASP A 241 10.66 53.25 -3.02
CA ASP A 241 11.66 52.20 -3.24
C ASP A 241 11.22 50.83 -2.67
N MET A 242 10.10 50.76 -1.95
CA MET A 242 9.43 49.55 -1.45
C MET A 242 10.34 48.56 -0.68
N TYR A 243 11.29 49.07 0.10
CA TYR A 243 12.18 48.22 0.91
C TYR A 243 11.42 47.48 2.02
N ILE A 244 11.70 46.18 2.18
CA ILE A 244 11.22 45.39 3.32
C ILE A 244 12.33 45.11 4.32
N THR A 245 12.04 45.31 5.61
CA THR A 245 12.98 45.02 6.69
C THR A 245 12.84 43.58 7.18
N LEU A 246 13.92 42.80 7.10
CA LEU A 246 14.00 41.46 7.68
C LEU A 246 14.66 41.54 9.06
N ALA A 247 13.87 41.31 10.11
CA ALA A 247 14.35 41.35 11.49
C ALA A 247 14.30 39.98 12.18
N THR A 248 15.13 39.80 13.21
CA THR A 248 15.24 38.53 13.93
C THR A 248 14.12 38.33 14.96
N LYS A 249 13.66 39.41 15.61
CA LYS A 249 12.64 39.38 16.66
C LYS A 249 11.28 39.87 16.16
N ARG A 250 10.21 39.25 16.65
CA ARG A 250 8.83 39.63 16.33
C ARG A 250 8.49 41.03 16.81
N ASP A 251 8.85 41.38 18.04
CA ASP A 251 8.53 42.69 18.63
C ASP A 251 9.07 43.86 17.80
N ASN A 252 10.26 43.70 17.21
CA ASN A 252 10.84 44.71 16.32
C ASN A 252 10.04 44.87 15.01
N VAL A 253 9.53 43.76 14.48
CA VAL A 253 8.72 43.75 13.24
C VAL A 253 7.39 44.43 13.50
N ASP A 254 6.74 44.06 14.59
CA ASP A 254 5.45 44.60 14.99
C ASP A 254 5.60 46.12 15.25
N TYR A 255 6.64 46.55 15.97
CA TYR A 255 6.96 47.98 16.17
C TYR A 255 7.19 48.75 14.86
N ILE A 256 7.96 48.22 13.91
CA ILE A 256 8.22 48.91 12.64
C ILE A 256 6.93 49.08 11.83
N ASN A 257 6.13 48.02 11.73
CA ASN A 257 4.88 48.05 10.97
C ASN A 257 3.86 48.99 11.62
N GLU A 258 3.68 48.93 12.95
CA GLU A 258 2.77 49.81 13.69
C GLU A 258 3.19 51.27 13.59
N LYS A 259 4.48 51.55 13.80
CA LYS A 259 5.02 52.91 13.67
C LYS A 259 4.76 53.47 12.27
N LYS A 260 5.11 52.71 11.22
CA LYS A 260 4.91 53.15 9.84
C LYS A 260 3.44 53.34 9.48
N MET A 261 2.56 52.46 9.96
CA MET A 261 1.12 52.62 9.77
C MET A 261 0.59 53.88 10.49
N SER A 262 1.13 54.22 11.66
CA SER A 262 0.73 55.41 12.43
C SER A 262 1.22 56.74 11.84
N GLU A 263 2.33 56.71 11.09
CA GLU A 263 2.90 57.90 10.41
C GLU A 263 2.06 58.36 9.21
N LEU A 264 1.17 57.50 8.69
CA LEU A 264 0.28 57.82 7.57
C LEU A 264 -0.94 58.63 8.05
N ASP A 265 -1.05 59.86 7.57
CA ASP A 265 -2.16 60.80 7.85
C ASP A 265 -3.35 60.61 6.89
N THR A 266 -3.68 59.35 6.61
CA THR A 266 -4.79 58.93 5.75
C THR A 266 -5.80 58.11 6.54
N PHE A 267 -7.03 58.03 6.03
CA PHE A 267 -8.12 57.33 6.71
C PHE A 267 -7.82 55.82 6.86
N GLU A 268 -8.16 55.28 8.03
CA GLU A 268 -8.07 53.84 8.29
C GLU A 268 -9.25 53.10 7.66
N PHE A 269 -8.93 52.20 6.75
CA PHE A 269 -9.85 51.21 6.22
C PHE A 269 -9.61 49.88 6.93
N VAL A 270 -10.66 49.31 7.52
CA VAL A 270 -10.58 47.99 8.18
C VAL A 270 -11.36 46.97 7.37
N SER A 271 -10.64 45.98 6.84
CA SER A 271 -11.26 44.83 6.20
C SER A 271 -11.43 43.69 7.20
N TYR A 272 -12.64 43.15 7.31
CA TYR A 272 -12.98 42.10 8.27
C TYR A 272 -12.95 40.72 7.61
N GLY A 273 -12.14 39.83 8.18
CA GLY A 273 -12.00 38.45 7.71
C GLY A 273 -13.21 37.61 8.09
N ILE A 274 -13.77 36.91 7.12
CA ILE A 274 -14.91 36.01 7.30
C ILE A 274 -14.38 34.61 7.56
N LYS A 275 -14.68 34.06 8.74
CA LYS A 275 -14.30 32.70 9.14
C LYS A 275 -15.55 31.82 9.22
N GLU A 276 -15.54 30.70 8.51
CA GLU A 276 -16.60 29.70 8.56
C GLU A 276 -16.02 28.33 8.92
N GLY A 277 -16.74 27.55 9.74
CA GLY A 277 -16.29 26.22 10.18
C GLY A 277 -15.07 26.24 11.11
N ASP A 278 -14.29 25.16 11.07
CA ASP A 278 -13.13 24.92 11.94
C ASP A 278 -11.83 25.46 11.31
N PHE A 279 -11.47 26.69 11.68
CA PHE A 279 -10.22 27.35 11.24
C PHE A 279 -9.47 27.95 12.44
N PRO A 280 -8.36 27.35 12.92
CA PRO A 280 -7.64 27.84 14.11
C PRO A 280 -7.10 29.27 13.95
N GLU A 281 -7.26 30.11 14.99
CA GLU A 281 -6.77 31.50 14.99
C GLU A 281 -5.25 31.60 14.80
N SER A 282 -4.50 30.67 15.38
CA SER A 282 -3.03 30.59 15.23
C SER A 282 -2.59 30.32 13.79
N SER A 283 -3.49 29.83 12.93
CA SER A 283 -3.22 29.47 11.54
C SER A 283 -3.74 30.52 10.56
N LEU A 284 -4.30 31.64 11.03
CA LEU A 284 -4.79 32.70 10.17
C LEU A 284 -3.64 33.25 9.30
N PRO A 285 -3.79 33.27 7.98
CA PRO A 285 -2.73 33.69 7.06
C PRO A 285 -2.52 35.21 7.09
N THR A 286 -3.58 35.98 7.37
CA THR A 286 -3.54 37.42 7.63
C THR A 286 -4.46 37.75 8.81
N ALA A 287 -4.38 38.98 9.32
CA ALA A 287 -5.17 39.44 10.47
C ALA A 287 -6.68 39.34 10.18
N GLN A 288 -7.45 39.01 11.22
CA GLN A 288 -8.91 39.01 11.17
C GLN A 288 -9.45 40.42 10.95
N GLU A 289 -8.87 41.40 11.65
CA GLU A 289 -9.10 42.82 11.39
C GLU A 289 -7.86 43.35 10.67
N LEU A 290 -7.96 43.46 9.34
CA LEU A 290 -6.87 43.94 8.52
C LEU A 290 -7.01 45.45 8.34
N VAL A 291 -6.23 46.19 9.12
CA VAL A 291 -6.13 47.66 9.01
C VAL A 291 -5.23 48.03 7.85
N LEU A 292 -5.74 48.87 6.96
CA LEU A 292 -5.09 49.40 5.77
C LEU A 292 -5.27 50.91 5.69
N LYS A 293 -4.31 51.60 5.07
CA LYS A 293 -4.31 53.04 4.84
C LYS A 293 -3.81 53.31 3.43
N GLU A 294 -4.27 54.39 2.80
CA GLU A 294 -3.64 54.85 1.56
C GLU A 294 -2.15 55.15 1.83
N HIS A 295 -1.30 54.80 0.86
CA HIS A 295 0.16 54.81 0.95
C HIS A 295 0.78 53.73 1.87
N ALA A 296 -0.02 52.82 2.44
CA ALA A 296 0.54 51.71 3.20
C ALA A 296 1.31 50.73 2.30
N GLN A 297 2.51 50.32 2.72
CA GLN A 297 3.27 49.26 2.07
C GLN A 297 2.73 47.89 2.50
N VAL A 298 2.28 47.11 1.53
CA VAL A 298 1.68 45.80 1.72
C VAL A 298 2.38 44.74 0.89
N MET A 299 2.22 43.49 1.30
CA MET A 299 2.72 42.32 0.58
C MET A 299 1.56 41.36 0.33
N PHE A 300 1.51 40.84 -0.90
CA PHE A 300 0.61 39.77 -1.27
C PHE A 300 1.04 38.46 -0.63
N ILE A 301 0.13 37.81 0.11
CA ILE A 301 0.42 36.55 0.83
C ILE A 301 -0.07 35.29 0.10
N ARG A 302 -0.63 35.45 -1.10
CA ARG A 302 -1.13 34.37 -1.95
C ARG A 302 -0.83 34.69 -3.42
N ASN A 303 -0.62 33.65 -4.23
CA ASN A 303 -0.57 33.82 -5.69
C ASN A 303 -1.96 34.18 -6.21
N ASP A 304 -2.03 35.06 -7.21
CA ASP A 304 -3.27 35.40 -7.89
C ASP A 304 -3.88 34.16 -8.58
N MET A 305 -5.19 33.99 -8.44
CA MET A 305 -5.94 32.89 -9.09
C MET A 305 -6.32 33.24 -10.54
N GLN A 306 -6.32 34.54 -10.90
CA GLN A 306 -6.62 34.98 -12.26
C GLN A 306 -5.48 34.63 -13.24
N TRP A 307 -5.84 34.43 -14.52
CA TRP A 307 -4.88 34.13 -15.60
C TRP A 307 -4.94 35.20 -16.70
N PRO A 308 -3.80 35.81 -17.08
CA PRO A 308 -2.45 35.64 -16.51
C PRO A 308 -2.37 36.13 -15.05
N ARG A 309 -1.50 35.52 -14.25
CA ARG A 309 -1.32 35.90 -12.84
C ARG A 309 -0.84 37.34 -12.74
N ARG A 310 -1.59 38.18 -12.02
CA ARG A 310 -1.22 39.59 -11.82
C ARG A 310 -0.14 39.76 -10.75
N TRP A 311 -0.07 38.86 -9.76
CA TRP A 311 0.95 38.83 -8.71
C TRP A 311 1.26 37.41 -8.21
N VAL A 312 2.32 37.29 -7.41
CA VAL A 312 2.70 36.05 -6.71
C VAL A 312 2.85 36.32 -5.22
N ASN A 313 2.83 35.26 -4.40
CA ASN A 313 3.08 35.35 -2.97
C ASN A 313 4.48 35.96 -2.71
N GLY A 314 4.53 37.04 -1.94
CA GLY A 314 5.72 37.84 -1.67
C GLY A 314 5.84 39.13 -2.48
N THR A 315 4.99 39.35 -3.50
CA THR A 315 4.98 40.63 -4.24
C THR A 315 4.67 41.78 -3.28
N ILE A 316 5.47 42.85 -3.32
CA ILE A 316 5.27 44.07 -2.54
C ILE A 316 4.54 45.10 -3.40
N GLY A 317 3.74 45.94 -2.76
CA GLY A 317 3.14 47.11 -3.37
C GLY A 317 2.74 48.15 -2.33
N ILE A 318 2.29 49.30 -2.82
CA ILE A 318 1.77 50.39 -2.01
C ILE A 318 0.29 50.53 -2.33
N ILE A 319 -0.54 50.72 -1.30
CA ILE A 319 -1.97 51.02 -1.51
C ILE A 319 -2.08 52.38 -2.20
N SER A 320 -2.51 52.38 -3.45
CA SER A 320 -2.66 53.59 -4.26
C SER A 320 -3.99 54.29 -4.02
N GLY A 321 -5.02 53.55 -3.62
CA GLY A 321 -6.33 54.10 -3.28
C GLY A 321 -7.27 53.04 -2.71
N ILE A 322 -8.25 53.50 -1.95
CA ILE A 322 -9.39 52.70 -1.47
C ILE A 322 -10.66 53.47 -1.82
N ASP A 323 -11.51 52.89 -2.66
CA ASP A 323 -12.73 53.60 -3.10
C ASP A 323 -13.86 53.55 -2.07
N GLU A 324 -14.91 54.35 -2.32
CA GLU A 324 -16.09 54.45 -1.43
C GLU A 324 -16.86 53.11 -1.29
N GLU A 325 -16.69 52.19 -2.25
CA GLU A 325 -17.27 50.84 -2.19
C GLU A 325 -16.38 49.87 -1.40
N GLY A 326 -15.20 50.30 -0.95
CA GLY A 326 -14.25 49.52 -0.17
C GLY A 326 -13.33 48.63 -1.01
N HIS A 327 -13.20 48.87 -2.32
CA HIS A 327 -12.24 48.17 -3.16
C HIS A 327 -10.84 48.74 -2.96
N VAL A 328 -9.87 47.84 -2.79
CA VAL A 328 -8.47 48.21 -2.51
C VAL A 328 -7.63 48.09 -3.79
N TYR A 329 -6.93 49.16 -4.13
CA TYR A 329 -6.01 49.22 -5.27
C TYR A 329 -4.56 49.25 -4.76
N VAL A 330 -3.70 48.44 -5.36
CA VAL A 330 -2.29 48.32 -4.98
C VAL A 330 -1.41 48.56 -6.20
N LEU A 331 -0.55 49.57 -6.13
CA LEU A 331 0.54 49.82 -7.06
C LEU A 331 1.72 48.93 -6.71
N LYS A 332 2.05 47.97 -7.58
CA LYS A 332 3.16 47.03 -7.39
C LYS A 332 4.51 47.64 -7.75
N GLU A 333 5.58 46.97 -7.36
CA GLU A 333 6.97 47.29 -7.74
C GLU A 333 7.21 47.35 -9.26
N ASP A 334 6.41 46.63 -10.07
CA ASP A 334 6.52 46.64 -11.54
C ASP A 334 5.79 47.83 -12.19
N GLY A 335 5.23 48.74 -11.38
CA GLY A 335 4.51 49.94 -11.83
C GLY A 335 3.07 49.67 -12.25
N PHE A 336 2.58 48.42 -12.18
CA PHE A 336 1.20 48.10 -12.49
C PHE A 336 0.33 48.17 -11.25
N GLU A 337 -0.74 48.96 -11.35
CA GLU A 337 -1.81 48.98 -10.36
C GLU A 337 -2.75 47.79 -10.56
N VAL A 338 -3.14 47.16 -9.46
CA VAL A 338 -4.08 46.03 -9.45
C VAL A 338 -5.17 46.23 -8.42
N LYS A 339 -6.42 45.95 -8.82
CA LYS A 339 -7.55 45.81 -7.90
C LYS A 339 -7.44 44.47 -7.17
N VAL A 340 -7.43 44.52 -5.84
CA VAL A 340 -7.28 43.35 -4.97
C VAL A 340 -8.66 42.85 -4.55
N GLU A 341 -8.91 41.57 -4.81
CA GLU A 341 -10.16 40.90 -4.46
C GLU A 341 -9.97 40.04 -3.19
N LEU A 342 -11.08 39.74 -2.51
CA LEU A 342 -11.08 38.82 -1.39
C LEU A 342 -10.69 37.41 -1.84
N GLU A 343 -9.86 36.75 -1.03
CA GLU A 343 -9.37 35.42 -1.30
C GLU A 343 -9.76 34.48 -0.16
N THR A 344 -10.12 33.23 -0.51
CA THR A 344 -10.52 32.22 0.47
C THR A 344 -9.44 31.17 0.68
N TRP A 345 -8.88 31.09 1.88
CA TRP A 345 -8.06 29.98 2.34
C TRP A 345 -8.92 28.87 2.91
N ARG A 346 -8.46 27.64 2.73
CA ARG A 346 -9.19 26.43 3.12
C ARG A 346 -8.36 25.67 4.13
N ASN A 347 -9.00 25.24 5.21
CA ASN A 347 -8.42 24.31 6.17
C ASN A 347 -8.90 22.90 5.83
N TYR A 348 -7.95 22.00 5.61
CA TYR A 348 -8.22 20.65 5.12
C TYR A 348 -8.12 19.61 6.24
N ARG A 349 -8.99 18.61 6.15
CA ARG A 349 -8.89 17.35 6.87
C ARG A 349 -8.96 16.21 5.87
N TYR A 350 -8.19 15.15 6.11
CA TYR A 350 -8.27 13.96 5.29
C TYR A 350 -9.42 13.06 5.75
N ARG A 351 -10.13 12.48 4.78
CA ARG A 351 -11.16 11.46 4.98
C ARG A 351 -10.89 10.27 4.06
N TYR A 352 -11.14 9.05 4.54
CA TYR A 352 -11.08 7.87 3.70
C TYR A 352 -12.44 7.61 3.05
N ASN A 353 -12.49 7.57 1.71
CA ASN A 353 -13.68 7.18 0.95
C ASN A 353 -13.67 5.66 0.72
N GLU A 354 -14.64 4.97 1.32
CA GLU A 354 -14.80 3.50 1.22
C GLU A 354 -15.18 3.01 -0.16
N GLN A 355 -15.98 3.79 -0.90
CA GLN A 355 -16.50 3.41 -2.21
C GLN A 355 -15.39 3.48 -3.26
N GLU A 356 -14.69 4.62 -3.29
CA GLU A 356 -13.59 4.89 -4.23
C GLU A 356 -12.24 4.32 -3.76
N LYS A 357 -12.17 3.80 -2.53
CA LYS A 357 -10.95 3.31 -1.86
C LYS A 357 -9.78 4.30 -1.91
N ARG A 358 -10.07 5.60 -1.86
CA ARG A 358 -9.09 6.70 -1.93
C ARG A 358 -9.17 7.59 -0.70
N ILE A 359 -8.07 8.28 -0.40
CA ILE A 359 -8.04 9.35 0.60
C ILE A 359 -8.45 10.64 -0.13
N GLU A 360 -9.41 11.35 0.42
CA GLU A 360 -9.93 12.60 -0.10
C GLU A 360 -9.71 13.73 0.90
N GLU A 361 -9.62 14.94 0.37
CA GLU A 361 -9.53 16.18 1.13
C GLU A 361 -10.93 16.73 1.39
N GLU A 362 -11.24 16.96 2.66
CA GLU A 362 -12.47 17.58 3.13
C GLU A 362 -12.15 18.96 3.70
N ILE A 363 -12.87 19.98 3.22
CA ILE A 363 -12.73 21.35 3.75
C ILE A 363 -13.55 21.42 5.04
N ILE A 364 -12.87 21.61 6.17
CA ILE A 364 -13.51 21.70 7.49
C ILE A 364 -13.76 23.15 7.94
N GLY A 365 -13.11 24.10 7.29
CA GLY A 365 -13.29 25.52 7.53
C GLY A 365 -12.66 26.37 6.43
N THR A 366 -13.17 27.58 6.29
CA THR A 366 -12.70 28.58 5.33
C THR A 366 -12.41 29.88 6.06
N TYR A 367 -11.44 30.62 5.53
CA TYR A 367 -11.14 31.97 5.95
C TYR A 367 -11.07 32.84 4.69
N THR A 368 -11.87 33.89 4.61
CA THR A 368 -11.93 34.80 3.46
C THR A 368 -11.52 36.19 3.89
N GLN A 369 -10.50 36.75 3.25
CA GLN A 369 -9.95 38.07 3.54
C GLN A 369 -9.12 38.58 2.35
N LEU A 370 -8.83 39.88 2.28
CA LEU A 370 -7.86 40.43 1.34
C LEU A 370 -6.51 39.71 1.52
N PRO A 371 -5.86 39.25 0.42
CA PRO A 371 -4.57 38.54 0.47
C PRO A 371 -3.39 39.48 0.72
N LEU A 372 -3.54 40.41 1.65
CA LEU A 372 -2.57 41.45 1.97
C LEU A 372 -2.13 41.39 3.43
N LYS A 373 -0.93 41.92 3.67
CA LYS A 373 -0.40 42.20 4.99
C LYS A 373 0.56 43.37 4.95
N ALA A 374 0.62 44.18 6.01
CA ALA A 374 1.65 45.20 6.18
C ALA A 374 3.06 44.61 5.98
N ALA A 375 3.90 45.34 5.23
CA ALA A 375 5.13 44.79 4.67
C ALA A 375 6.35 45.71 4.80
N TRP A 376 6.35 46.66 5.75
CA TRP A 376 7.57 47.41 6.07
C TRP A 376 8.59 46.53 6.78
N ALA A 377 8.13 45.57 7.57
CA ALA A 377 8.97 44.59 8.22
C ALA A 377 8.33 43.19 8.27
N ILE A 378 9.17 42.17 8.23
CA ILE A 378 8.81 40.77 8.47
C ILE A 378 9.93 40.05 9.22
N THR A 379 9.57 39.06 10.03
CA THR A 379 10.58 38.23 10.71
C THR A 379 11.30 37.35 9.69
N ILE A 380 12.60 37.13 9.85
CA ILE A 380 13.38 36.23 8.98
C ILE A 380 12.70 34.86 8.85
N HIS A 381 12.14 34.32 9.93
CA HIS A 381 11.41 33.04 9.91
C HIS A 381 10.19 33.05 9.00
N LYS A 382 9.37 34.11 9.03
CA LYS A 382 8.18 34.22 8.16
C LYS A 382 8.52 34.62 6.72
N SER A 383 9.75 35.06 6.46
CA SER A 383 10.24 35.37 5.11
C SER A 383 10.67 34.13 4.32
N GLN A 384 10.79 32.97 4.98
CA GLN A 384 11.23 31.73 4.34
C GLN A 384 10.33 31.37 3.14
N GLY A 385 10.97 31.01 2.02
CA GLY A 385 10.30 30.75 0.73
C GLY A 385 10.01 31.99 -0.12
N LEU A 386 9.95 33.19 0.47
CA LEU A 386 9.67 34.46 -0.23
C LEU A 386 10.91 35.05 -0.89
N THR A 387 10.71 35.98 -1.82
CA THR A 387 11.79 36.65 -2.56
C THR A 387 11.40 38.10 -2.82
N PHE A 388 12.34 39.01 -2.63
CA PHE A 388 12.14 40.46 -2.65
C PHE A 388 13.25 41.14 -3.46
N ASN A 389 12.94 42.26 -4.09
CA ASN A 389 13.91 43.04 -4.84
C ASN A 389 14.80 43.87 -3.90
N ASN A 390 14.17 44.60 -2.97
CA ASN A 390 14.85 45.53 -2.07
C ASN A 390 14.65 45.13 -0.61
N VAL A 391 15.74 44.84 0.09
CA VAL A 391 15.71 44.23 1.44
C VAL A 391 16.67 44.93 2.38
N ILE A 392 16.17 45.33 3.55
CA ILE A 392 16.99 45.77 4.69
C ILE A 392 17.12 44.61 5.67
N VAL A 393 18.33 44.10 5.90
CA VAL A 393 18.56 43.05 6.90
C VAL A 393 19.00 43.68 8.22
N ASP A 394 18.21 43.42 9.26
CA ASP A 394 18.44 43.93 10.61
C ASP A 394 18.82 42.79 11.58
N PHE A 395 20.13 42.59 11.72
CA PHE A 395 20.71 41.68 12.72
C PHE A 395 20.96 42.35 14.08
N SER A 396 20.33 43.48 14.40
CA SER A 396 20.58 44.17 15.67
C SER A 396 20.25 43.32 16.91
N GLY A 397 19.35 42.34 16.77
CA GLY A 397 19.04 41.35 17.80
C GLY A 397 20.01 40.16 17.89
N GLY A 398 21.07 40.14 17.08
CA GLY A 398 22.03 39.03 16.94
C GLY A 398 21.51 37.88 16.07
N VAL A 399 22.44 37.13 15.48
CA VAL A 399 22.16 35.85 14.81
C VAL A 399 22.33 34.73 15.83
N PHE A 400 21.25 34.01 16.15
CA PHE A 400 21.24 33.02 17.25
C PHE A 400 20.99 31.58 16.78
N ALA A 401 20.58 31.39 15.52
CA ALA A 401 20.35 30.08 14.93
C ALA A 401 21.19 29.89 13.66
N GLY A 402 21.68 28.66 13.43
CA GLY A 402 22.38 28.32 12.21
C GLY A 402 21.48 28.53 11.00
N GLY A 403 22.06 28.97 9.88
CA GLY A 403 21.33 29.23 8.64
C GLY A 403 20.45 30.49 8.64
N GLN A 404 20.22 31.16 9.78
CA GLN A 404 19.39 32.37 9.85
C GLN A 404 19.93 33.52 8.98
N ALA A 405 21.25 33.74 8.98
CA ALA A 405 21.89 34.71 8.09
C ALA A 405 21.71 34.35 6.61
N TYR A 406 21.87 33.07 6.26
CA TYR A 406 21.63 32.57 4.91
C TYR A 406 20.17 32.79 4.48
N VAL A 407 19.20 32.49 5.34
CA VAL A 407 17.78 32.69 5.05
C VAL A 407 17.49 34.16 4.76
N ALA A 408 17.97 35.08 5.60
CA ALA A 408 17.76 36.52 5.42
C ALA A 408 18.36 37.02 4.09
N LEU A 409 19.63 36.69 3.81
CA LEU A 409 20.32 37.15 2.61
C LEU A 409 19.74 36.55 1.34
N SER A 410 19.33 35.28 1.37
CA SER A 410 18.74 34.58 0.22
C SER A 410 17.33 35.07 -0.15
N ARG A 411 16.72 35.97 0.63
CA ARG A 411 15.45 36.59 0.26
C ARG A 411 15.63 37.67 -0.81
N CYS A 412 16.81 38.29 -0.90
CA CYS A 412 17.08 39.32 -1.90
C CYS A 412 17.33 38.70 -3.28
N THR A 413 16.89 39.35 -4.35
CA THR A 413 17.15 38.89 -5.74
C THR A 413 18.57 39.23 -6.21
N SER A 414 19.12 40.36 -5.77
CA SER A 414 20.43 40.86 -6.15
C SER A 414 21.20 41.45 -4.95
N LEU A 415 22.52 41.61 -5.10
CA LEU A 415 23.34 42.28 -4.09
C LEU A 415 23.05 43.79 -3.99
N ASP A 416 22.63 44.41 -5.10
CA ASP A 416 22.36 45.85 -5.17
C ASP A 416 21.06 46.25 -4.45
N GLY A 417 20.09 45.35 -4.36
CA GLY A 417 18.86 45.55 -3.58
C GLY A 417 19.04 45.29 -2.07
N LEU A 418 20.20 44.77 -1.65
CA LEU A 418 20.47 44.43 -0.26
C LEU A 418 21.05 45.63 0.50
N VAL A 419 20.52 45.91 1.68
CA VAL A 419 21.09 46.85 2.66
C VAL A 419 21.24 46.16 4.00
N LEU A 420 22.38 46.34 4.65
CA LEU A 420 22.64 45.79 5.98
C LEU A 420 22.68 46.92 7.01
N LYS A 421 21.96 46.79 8.12
CA LYS A 421 22.06 47.79 9.21
C LYS A 421 23.35 47.71 10.01
N LYS A 422 23.99 46.53 10.03
CA LYS A 422 25.25 46.26 10.72
C LYS A 422 26.12 45.33 9.90
N ASN A 423 27.43 45.40 10.13
CA ASN A 423 28.39 44.48 9.54
C ASN A 423 28.03 43.03 9.91
N ILE A 424 28.13 42.15 8.92
CA ILE A 424 28.09 40.70 9.11
C ILE A 424 29.51 40.24 9.41
N ASN A 425 29.66 39.58 10.55
CA ASN A 425 30.93 38.99 10.96
C ASN A 425 30.94 37.49 10.65
N LYS A 426 32.14 36.90 10.65
CA LYS A 426 32.28 35.45 10.45
C LYS A 426 31.53 34.62 11.50
N VAL A 427 31.37 35.15 12.71
CA VAL A 427 30.62 34.49 13.80
C VAL A 427 29.11 34.43 13.53
N ASP A 428 28.58 35.29 12.68
CA ASP A 428 27.16 35.32 12.30
C ASP A 428 26.84 34.29 11.21
N ILE A 429 27.87 33.74 10.56
CA ILE A 429 27.77 32.74 9.49
C ILE A 429 28.29 31.41 10.03
N PHE A 430 27.38 30.62 10.59
CA PHE A 430 27.70 29.28 11.05
C PHE A 430 26.67 28.27 10.58
N VAL A 431 27.17 27.07 10.30
CA VAL A 431 26.40 25.89 9.97
C VAL A 431 26.77 24.83 10.98
N ARG A 432 25.77 24.09 11.46
CA ARG A 432 26.00 23.01 12.42
C ARG A 432 26.81 21.89 11.76
N PRO A 433 27.87 21.35 12.40
CA PRO A 433 28.68 20.27 11.85
C PRO A 433 27.85 19.05 11.43
N GLU A 434 26.76 18.78 12.14
CA GLU A 434 25.85 17.67 11.89
C GLU A 434 25.12 17.79 10.54
N ILE A 435 24.78 19.02 10.12
CA ILE A 435 24.22 19.29 8.79
C ILE A 435 25.27 19.04 7.72
N VAL A 436 26.50 19.49 7.95
CA VAL A 436 27.61 19.29 7.00
C VAL A 436 27.88 17.80 6.82
N GLU A 437 27.92 17.02 7.90
CA GLU A 437 28.10 15.57 7.83
C GLU A 437 26.97 14.88 7.07
N PHE A 438 25.71 15.25 7.35
CA PHE A 438 24.56 14.71 6.65
C PHE A 438 24.57 15.04 5.14
N SER A 439 24.99 16.25 4.77
CA SER A 439 25.06 16.69 3.38
C SER A 439 26.05 15.92 2.50
N LYS A 440 27.07 15.29 3.09
CA LYS A 440 28.05 14.47 2.35
C LYS A 440 27.41 13.27 1.65
N GLN A 441 26.23 12.85 2.10
CA GLN A 441 25.51 11.71 1.54
C GLN A 441 24.55 12.12 0.40
N PHE A 442 24.36 13.42 0.16
CA PHE A 442 23.42 13.93 -0.84
C PHE A 442 23.81 13.48 -2.24
N ASN A 443 22.82 13.06 -3.04
CA ASN A 443 23.02 12.58 -4.41
C ASN A 443 24.04 11.44 -4.55
N ASN A 444 24.24 10.63 -3.49
CA ASN A 444 25.10 9.46 -3.56
C ASN A 444 24.52 8.41 -4.53
N GLU A 445 25.14 8.27 -5.70
CA GLU A 445 24.65 7.37 -6.75
C GLU A 445 24.58 5.90 -6.32
N GLN A 446 25.50 5.44 -5.46
CA GLN A 446 25.48 4.06 -4.98
C GLN A 446 24.25 3.81 -4.10
N LEU A 447 23.93 4.75 -3.20
CA LEU A 447 22.73 4.67 -2.37
C LEU A 447 21.44 4.73 -3.20
N ILE A 448 21.37 5.66 -4.17
CA ILE A 448 20.20 5.80 -5.06
C ILE A 448 20.01 4.54 -5.89
N ASN A 449 21.06 4.04 -6.55
CA ASN A 449 20.99 2.84 -7.39
C ASN A 449 20.67 1.59 -6.55
N LYS A 450 21.19 1.49 -5.33
CA LYS A 450 20.84 0.41 -4.40
C LYS A 450 19.36 0.45 -4.04
N ALA A 451 18.83 1.63 -3.68
CA ALA A 451 17.42 1.80 -3.35
C ALA A 451 16.50 1.47 -4.54
N LEU A 452 16.88 1.88 -5.77
CA LEU A 452 16.15 1.51 -6.99
C LEU A 452 16.17 -0.01 -7.24
N LYS A 453 17.31 -0.68 -7.08
CA LYS A 453 17.38 -2.15 -7.21
C LYS A 453 16.55 -2.88 -6.14
N GLU A 454 16.60 -2.41 -4.89
CA GLU A 454 15.79 -2.96 -3.80
C GLU A 454 14.28 -2.76 -4.04
N SER A 455 13.92 -1.66 -4.71
CA SER A 455 12.56 -1.40 -5.19
C SER A 455 12.11 -2.42 -6.24
N ASP A 456 12.94 -2.64 -7.26
CA ASP A 456 12.65 -3.60 -8.33
C ASP A 456 12.46 -5.01 -7.74
N ALA A 457 13.26 -5.39 -6.74
CA ALA A 457 13.11 -6.65 -6.03
C ALA A 457 11.72 -6.79 -5.37
N ASN A 458 11.20 -5.74 -4.74
CA ASN A 458 9.88 -5.78 -4.10
C ASN A 458 8.75 -6.02 -5.11
N TYR A 459 8.81 -5.33 -6.26
CA TYR A 459 7.86 -5.53 -7.36
C TYR A 459 7.91 -6.99 -7.85
N LEU A 460 9.11 -7.50 -8.12
CA LEU A 460 9.31 -8.86 -8.60
C LEU A 460 8.85 -9.92 -7.58
N TYR A 461 9.07 -9.72 -6.27
CA TYR A 461 8.54 -10.62 -5.25
C TYR A 461 7.00 -10.61 -5.19
N LYS A 462 6.37 -9.44 -5.41
CA LYS A 462 4.90 -9.35 -5.43
C LYS A 462 4.31 -10.11 -6.61
N GLU A 463 4.89 -9.92 -7.80
CA GLU A 463 4.49 -10.67 -9.01
C GLU A 463 4.75 -12.17 -8.83
N ALA A 464 5.89 -12.56 -8.26
CA ALA A 464 6.18 -13.96 -7.97
C ALA A 464 5.10 -14.59 -7.06
N ILE A 465 4.66 -13.90 -6.00
CA ILE A 465 3.60 -14.41 -5.12
C ILE A 465 2.28 -14.58 -5.88
N ALA A 466 1.89 -13.60 -6.70
CA ALA A 466 0.67 -13.68 -7.50
C ALA A 466 0.69 -14.88 -8.46
N GLN A 467 1.79 -15.04 -9.21
CA GLN A 467 1.97 -16.17 -10.13
C GLN A 467 1.99 -17.53 -9.41
N PHE A 468 2.57 -17.61 -8.20
CA PHE A 468 2.56 -18.81 -7.38
C PHE A 468 1.14 -19.18 -6.94
N ASP A 469 0.36 -18.20 -6.48
CA ASP A 469 -1.01 -18.42 -6.03
C ASP A 469 -1.95 -18.76 -7.21
N GLU A 470 -1.65 -18.30 -8.43
CA GLU A 470 -2.33 -18.69 -9.69
C GLU A 470 -1.87 -20.05 -10.25
N GLY A 471 -0.79 -20.63 -9.73
CA GLY A 471 -0.23 -21.91 -10.19
C GLY A 471 0.66 -21.82 -11.44
N ASN A 472 1.03 -20.62 -11.88
CA ASN A 472 1.95 -20.40 -12.99
C ASN A 472 3.41 -20.44 -12.51
N PHE A 473 3.95 -21.64 -12.38
CA PHE A 473 5.27 -21.84 -11.77
C PHE A 473 6.45 -21.34 -12.63
N ASP A 474 6.32 -21.33 -13.95
CA ASP A 474 7.38 -20.83 -14.85
C ASP A 474 7.60 -19.33 -14.64
N ASN A 475 6.52 -18.55 -14.69
CA ASN A 475 6.58 -17.11 -14.43
C ASN A 475 6.95 -16.81 -12.98
N PHE A 476 6.45 -17.60 -12.01
CA PHE A 476 6.87 -17.48 -10.62
C PHE A 476 8.39 -17.61 -10.48
N LEU A 477 9.00 -18.64 -11.07
CA LEU A 477 10.45 -18.87 -10.97
C LEU A 477 11.24 -17.73 -11.63
N ASP A 478 10.83 -17.28 -12.81
CA ASP A 478 11.48 -16.15 -13.50
C ASP A 478 11.48 -14.88 -12.64
N HIS A 479 10.32 -14.48 -12.12
CA HIS A 479 10.21 -13.31 -11.25
C HIS A 479 10.96 -13.49 -9.92
N PHE A 480 10.87 -14.67 -9.31
CA PHE A 480 11.52 -14.98 -8.04
C PHE A 480 13.05 -14.94 -8.14
N PHE A 481 13.65 -15.54 -9.18
CA PHE A 481 15.10 -15.48 -9.36
C PHE A 481 15.60 -14.08 -9.70
N LYS A 482 14.87 -13.33 -10.54
CA LYS A 482 15.18 -11.91 -10.77
C LYS A 482 15.14 -11.12 -9.46
N ALA A 483 14.16 -11.37 -8.60
CA ALA A 483 14.04 -10.71 -7.29
C ALA A 483 15.21 -11.05 -6.36
N ILE A 484 15.66 -12.31 -6.31
CA ILE A 484 16.80 -12.73 -5.49
C ILE A 484 18.10 -12.09 -5.97
N HIS A 485 18.31 -12.00 -7.29
CA HIS A 485 19.47 -11.33 -7.86
C HIS A 485 19.47 -9.82 -7.58
N ALA A 486 18.29 -9.19 -7.53
CA ALA A 486 18.15 -7.79 -7.15
C ALA A 486 18.34 -7.57 -5.64
N ARG A 487 17.83 -8.46 -4.79
CA ARG A 487 18.00 -8.43 -3.32
C ARG A 487 18.05 -9.84 -2.72
N TYR A 488 19.19 -10.18 -2.15
CA TYR A 488 19.43 -11.49 -1.54
C TYR A 488 18.72 -11.63 -0.18
N ASP A 489 17.45 -12.04 -0.20
CA ASP A 489 16.60 -12.18 0.99
C ASP A 489 16.43 -13.62 1.50
N ILE A 490 16.83 -14.62 0.71
CA ILE A 490 16.44 -16.03 0.95
C ILE A 490 17.02 -16.64 2.24
N GLU A 491 18.16 -16.13 2.72
CA GLU A 491 18.78 -16.59 3.96
C GLU A 491 18.20 -15.93 5.21
N LYS A 492 17.35 -14.91 5.06
CA LYS A 492 16.78 -14.22 6.21
C LYS A 492 15.78 -15.13 6.96
N PRO A 493 15.84 -15.21 8.31
CA PRO A 493 15.02 -16.16 9.07
C PRO A 493 13.51 -16.04 8.86
N LEU A 494 12.99 -14.82 8.66
CA LEU A 494 11.56 -14.59 8.43
C LEU A 494 11.10 -15.18 7.10
N GLN A 495 11.88 -14.96 6.04
CA GLN A 495 11.65 -15.46 4.69
C GLN A 495 11.76 -16.99 4.68
N GLN A 496 12.78 -17.56 5.31
CA GLN A 496 12.92 -19.01 5.47
C GLN A 496 11.72 -19.63 6.20
N ARG A 497 11.26 -19.01 7.30
CA ARG A 497 10.09 -19.48 8.04
C ARG A 497 8.83 -19.42 7.19
N TYR A 498 8.65 -18.37 6.40
CA TYR A 498 7.52 -18.24 5.49
C TYR A 498 7.53 -19.31 4.38
N ILE A 499 8.66 -19.49 3.71
CA ILE A 499 8.86 -20.51 2.67
C ILE A 499 8.59 -21.90 3.27
N ARG A 500 9.17 -22.22 4.44
CA ARG A 500 8.93 -23.49 5.14
C ARG A 500 7.45 -23.71 5.43
N LYS A 501 6.74 -22.68 5.93
CA LYS A 501 5.30 -22.76 6.19
C LYS A 501 4.52 -23.07 4.91
N LYS A 502 4.81 -22.37 3.81
CA LYS A 502 4.15 -22.59 2.51
C LYS A 502 4.43 -23.99 1.96
N LEU A 503 5.70 -24.44 1.98
CA LEU A 503 6.09 -25.79 1.53
C LEU A 503 5.49 -26.91 2.38
N ASN A 504 5.27 -26.68 3.68
CA ASN A 504 4.67 -27.69 4.55
C ASN A 504 3.21 -28.01 4.18
N THR A 505 2.55 -27.17 3.37
CA THR A 505 1.25 -27.48 2.76
C THR A 505 1.31 -28.77 1.93
N ILE A 506 2.44 -29.04 1.26
CA ILE A 506 2.64 -30.27 0.48
C ILE A 506 2.55 -31.50 1.38
N ASN A 507 3.20 -31.45 2.55
CA ASN A 507 3.14 -32.55 3.52
C ASN A 507 1.72 -32.74 4.05
N HIS A 508 1.04 -31.65 4.41
CA HIS A 508 -0.35 -31.71 4.87
C HIS A 508 -1.29 -32.32 3.82
N LEU A 509 -1.15 -31.92 2.56
CA LEU A 509 -1.94 -32.47 1.45
C LEU A 509 -1.62 -33.94 1.21
N LYS A 510 -0.36 -34.37 1.31
CA LYS A 510 0.02 -35.79 1.22
C LYS A 510 -0.63 -36.62 2.32
N THR A 511 -0.55 -36.17 3.58
CA THR A 511 -1.18 -36.86 4.72
C THR A 511 -2.70 -36.94 4.54
N LYS A 512 -3.35 -35.82 4.18
CA LYS A 512 -4.78 -35.78 3.95
C LYS A 512 -5.22 -36.70 2.81
N ASN A 513 -4.44 -36.80 1.73
CA ASN A 513 -4.71 -37.70 0.61
C ASN A 513 -4.62 -39.17 1.05
N ALA A 514 -3.61 -39.53 1.85
CA ALA A 514 -3.51 -40.87 2.43
C ALA A 514 -4.73 -41.21 3.32
N GLU A 515 -5.09 -40.32 4.25
CA GLU A 515 -6.26 -40.52 5.12
C GLU A 515 -7.58 -40.64 4.34
N LEU A 516 -7.74 -39.89 3.25
CA LEU A 516 -8.93 -39.97 2.39
C LEU A 516 -8.98 -41.30 1.63
N LYS A 517 -7.83 -41.79 1.16
CA LYS A 517 -7.74 -43.13 0.54
C LYS A 517 -8.07 -44.23 1.52
N ASP A 518 -7.56 -44.16 2.74
CA ASP A 518 -7.84 -45.15 3.79
C ASP A 518 -9.34 -45.14 4.17
N ARG A 519 -9.94 -43.95 4.32
CA ARG A 519 -11.38 -43.81 4.56
C ARG A 519 -12.22 -44.37 3.41
N LEU A 520 -11.84 -44.07 2.17
CA LEU A 520 -12.52 -44.62 1.00
C LEU A 520 -12.42 -46.15 0.97
N TYR A 521 -11.26 -46.70 1.33
CA TYR A 521 -11.05 -48.15 1.42
C TYR A 521 -11.94 -48.80 2.49
N GLU A 522 -11.98 -48.26 3.71
CA GLU A 522 -12.84 -48.79 4.78
C GLU A 522 -14.33 -48.65 4.46
N GLN A 523 -14.76 -47.52 3.89
CA GLN A 523 -16.14 -47.36 3.40
C GLN A 523 -16.48 -48.43 2.35
N THR A 524 -15.59 -48.63 1.37
CA THR A 524 -15.79 -49.66 0.34
C THR A 524 -15.90 -51.06 0.95
N LYS A 525 -15.08 -51.37 1.96
CA LYS A 525 -15.11 -52.66 2.67
C LYS A 525 -16.42 -52.88 3.43
N VAL A 526 -16.92 -51.85 4.11
CA VAL A 526 -18.22 -51.91 4.80
C VAL A 526 -19.36 -52.10 3.80
N LEU A 527 -19.36 -51.35 2.69
CA LEU A 527 -20.36 -51.50 1.63
C LEU A 527 -20.39 -52.92 1.05
N LYS A 528 -19.21 -53.52 0.79
CA LYS A 528 -19.10 -54.92 0.35
C LYS A 528 -19.64 -55.92 1.38
N LYS A 529 -19.41 -55.68 2.68
CA LYS A 529 -19.98 -56.52 3.75
C LYS A 529 -21.50 -56.43 3.78
N LEU A 530 -22.06 -55.21 3.73
CA LEU A 530 -23.51 -55.00 3.70
C LEU A 530 -24.13 -55.62 2.44
N ALA A 531 -23.48 -55.50 1.28
CA ALA A 531 -23.91 -56.14 0.04
C ALA A 531 -24.04 -57.67 0.22
N LYS A 532 -23.05 -58.30 0.89
CA LYS A 532 -23.09 -59.73 1.26
C LYS A 532 -24.27 -60.08 2.17
N GLU A 533 -24.58 -59.26 3.17
CA GLU A 533 -25.71 -59.48 4.07
C GLU A 533 -27.05 -59.39 3.33
N TYR A 534 -27.26 -58.37 2.51
CA TYR A 534 -28.46 -58.24 1.67
C TYR A 534 -28.60 -59.41 0.68
N TYR A 535 -27.50 -59.87 0.09
CA TYR A 535 -27.50 -61.07 -0.74
C TYR A 535 -27.96 -62.32 0.03
N GLN A 536 -27.48 -62.51 1.27
CA GLN A 536 -27.87 -63.63 2.11
C GLN A 536 -29.36 -63.57 2.48
N MET A 537 -29.86 -62.40 2.88
CA MET A 537 -31.28 -62.17 3.16
C MET A 537 -32.14 -62.46 1.93
N GLY A 538 -31.71 -61.99 0.75
CA GLY A 538 -32.41 -62.28 -0.51
C GLY A 538 -32.50 -63.77 -0.82
N ASN A 539 -31.43 -64.53 -0.57
CA ASN A 539 -31.47 -65.99 -0.70
C ASN A 539 -32.41 -66.64 0.32
N GLU A 540 -32.44 -66.15 1.56
CA GLU A 540 -33.33 -66.68 2.61
C GLU A 540 -34.82 -66.43 2.28
N CYS A 541 -35.16 -65.27 1.72
CA CYS A 541 -36.51 -64.99 1.21
C CYS A 541 -36.98 -66.05 0.20
N ILE A 542 -36.09 -66.51 -0.68
CA ILE A 542 -36.40 -67.57 -1.64
C ILE A 542 -36.54 -68.92 -0.95
N VAL A 543 -35.57 -69.30 -0.11
CA VAL A 543 -35.49 -70.65 0.46
C VAL A 543 -36.57 -70.90 1.51
N SER A 544 -36.76 -69.97 2.43
CA SER A 544 -37.63 -70.16 3.59
C SER A 544 -39.07 -69.72 3.34
N TYR A 545 -39.29 -68.71 2.49
CA TYR A 545 -40.59 -68.05 2.34
C TYR A 545 -41.15 -68.05 0.91
N LYS A 546 -40.35 -68.46 -0.09
CA LYS A 546 -40.68 -68.38 -1.53
C LYS A 546 -41.16 -66.98 -1.97
N ASP A 547 -40.69 -65.92 -1.30
CA ASP A 547 -41.02 -64.53 -1.63
C ASP A 547 -39.98 -63.98 -2.62
N TYR A 548 -40.28 -64.15 -3.90
CA TYR A 548 -39.43 -63.69 -4.99
C TYR A 548 -39.34 -62.16 -5.09
N ARG A 549 -40.39 -61.43 -4.69
CA ARG A 549 -40.39 -59.95 -4.74
C ARG A 549 -39.44 -59.38 -3.69
N ALA A 550 -39.51 -59.90 -2.46
CA ALA A 550 -38.58 -59.52 -1.40
C ALA A 550 -37.14 -59.92 -1.74
N ALA A 551 -36.93 -61.08 -2.37
CA ALA A 551 -35.61 -61.52 -2.81
C ALA A 551 -34.98 -60.57 -3.84
N LEU A 552 -35.73 -60.18 -4.88
CA LEU A 552 -35.26 -59.24 -5.91
C LEU A 552 -34.93 -57.86 -5.32
N ALA A 553 -35.74 -57.36 -4.38
CA ALA A 553 -35.46 -56.10 -3.70
C ALA A 553 -34.14 -56.15 -2.91
N ASN A 554 -33.90 -57.26 -2.20
CA ASN A 554 -32.64 -57.48 -1.48
C ASN A 554 -31.43 -57.62 -2.43
N PHE A 555 -31.57 -58.32 -3.55
CA PHE A 555 -30.49 -58.39 -4.54
C PHE A 555 -30.21 -57.05 -5.21
N ASN A 556 -31.24 -56.26 -5.53
CA ASN A 556 -31.04 -54.89 -6.01
C ASN A 556 -30.28 -54.06 -4.99
N LYS A 557 -30.65 -54.15 -3.71
CA LYS A 557 -29.93 -53.43 -2.66
C LYS A 557 -28.48 -53.88 -2.52
N ALA A 558 -28.20 -55.18 -2.63
CA ALA A 558 -26.84 -55.70 -2.65
C ALA A 558 -26.01 -55.13 -3.82
N LEU A 559 -26.61 -55.00 -4.99
CA LEU A 559 -25.97 -54.48 -6.20
C LEU A 559 -25.82 -52.96 -6.20
N ASP A 560 -26.73 -52.22 -5.55
CA ASP A 560 -26.56 -50.77 -5.31
C ASP A 560 -25.36 -50.50 -4.40
N LEU A 561 -25.10 -51.40 -3.45
CA LEU A 561 -23.98 -51.30 -2.49
C LEU A 561 -22.65 -51.81 -3.07
N ASP A 562 -22.69 -52.89 -3.85
CA ASP A 562 -21.55 -53.43 -4.60
C ASP A 562 -21.99 -53.89 -6.01
N PRO A 563 -21.87 -53.01 -7.03
CA PRO A 563 -22.22 -53.35 -8.40
C PRO A 563 -21.38 -54.49 -9.00
N THR A 564 -20.23 -54.80 -8.40
CA THR A 564 -19.31 -55.86 -8.83
C THR A 564 -19.64 -57.22 -8.20
N TYR A 565 -20.69 -57.30 -7.37
CA TYR A 565 -21.00 -58.52 -6.64
C TYR A 565 -21.64 -59.60 -7.54
N LEU A 566 -20.78 -60.48 -8.06
CA LEU A 566 -21.12 -61.51 -9.04
C LEU A 566 -22.26 -62.44 -8.62
N ASP A 567 -22.23 -62.99 -7.41
CA ASP A 567 -23.25 -63.96 -6.97
C ASP A 567 -24.65 -63.31 -6.86
N ALA A 568 -24.74 -62.02 -6.55
CA ALA A 568 -26.00 -61.29 -6.50
C ALA A 568 -26.61 -61.10 -7.90
N TRP A 569 -25.80 -60.76 -8.90
CA TRP A 569 -26.25 -60.74 -10.31
C TRP A 569 -26.75 -62.10 -10.77
N ILE A 570 -26.04 -63.18 -10.45
CA ILE A 570 -26.44 -64.54 -10.83
C ILE A 570 -27.75 -64.95 -10.14
N ARG A 571 -27.87 -64.72 -8.82
CA ARG A 571 -29.10 -65.08 -8.08
C ARG A 571 -30.31 -64.27 -8.51
N LYS A 572 -30.12 -62.97 -8.76
CA LYS A 572 -31.17 -62.12 -9.34
C LYS A 572 -31.62 -62.64 -10.70
N GLY A 573 -30.68 -63.00 -11.58
CA GLY A 573 -31.00 -63.61 -12.89
C GLY A 573 -31.72 -64.94 -12.78
N VAL A 574 -31.33 -65.82 -11.85
CA VAL A 574 -32.04 -67.08 -11.59
C VAL A 574 -33.44 -66.83 -11.06
N THR A 575 -33.61 -65.83 -10.20
CA THR A 575 -34.94 -65.46 -9.65
C THR A 575 -35.90 -65.01 -10.74
N PHE A 576 -35.45 -64.17 -11.68
CA PHE A 576 -36.25 -63.80 -12.85
C PHE A 576 -36.53 -64.98 -13.78
N TYR A 577 -35.54 -65.86 -13.98
CA TYR A 577 -35.72 -67.08 -14.77
C TYR A 577 -36.82 -67.98 -14.19
N ASP A 578 -36.83 -68.16 -12.87
CA ASP A 578 -37.83 -68.98 -12.18
C ASP A 578 -39.24 -68.33 -12.20
N GLN A 579 -39.32 -67.01 -12.41
CA GLN A 579 -40.56 -66.27 -12.66
C GLN A 579 -40.94 -66.20 -14.14
N GLU A 580 -40.22 -66.92 -15.01
CA GLU A 580 -40.39 -66.92 -16.47
C GLU A 580 -40.13 -65.56 -17.16
N ASP A 581 -39.51 -64.61 -16.47
CA ASP A 581 -39.01 -63.35 -17.05
C ASP A 581 -37.60 -63.57 -17.61
N TYR A 582 -37.56 -64.21 -18.78
CA TYR A 582 -36.31 -64.55 -19.45
C TYR A 582 -35.51 -63.32 -19.90
N TYR A 583 -36.18 -62.20 -20.19
CA TYR A 583 -35.55 -60.97 -20.67
C TYR A 583 -34.74 -60.28 -19.57
N GLU A 584 -35.33 -60.04 -18.40
CA GLU A 584 -34.62 -59.44 -17.25
C GLU A 584 -33.56 -60.41 -16.68
N SER A 585 -33.83 -61.70 -16.73
CA SER A 585 -32.87 -62.74 -16.39
C SER A 585 -31.61 -62.68 -17.28
N MET A 586 -31.80 -62.50 -18.60
CA MET A 586 -30.71 -62.42 -19.57
C MET A 586 -29.82 -61.19 -19.34
N LYS A 587 -30.41 -60.02 -19.02
CA LYS A 587 -29.65 -58.82 -18.62
C LYS A 587 -28.74 -59.09 -17.42
N CYS A 588 -29.28 -59.75 -16.39
CA CYS A 588 -28.52 -60.08 -15.18
C CYS A 588 -27.36 -61.02 -15.48
N PHE A 589 -27.57 -62.06 -16.31
CA PHE A 589 -26.50 -62.99 -16.68
C PHE A 589 -25.45 -62.39 -17.60
N ASN A 590 -25.84 -61.50 -18.52
CA ASN A 590 -24.88 -60.72 -19.31
C ASN A 590 -23.98 -59.90 -18.40
N LYS A 591 -24.55 -59.20 -17.40
CA LYS A 591 -23.75 -58.45 -16.44
C LYS A 591 -22.84 -59.33 -15.59
N ALA A 592 -23.31 -60.50 -15.18
CA ALA A 592 -22.49 -61.48 -14.46
C ALA A 592 -21.30 -61.99 -15.30
N ILE A 593 -21.47 -62.15 -16.61
CA ILE A 593 -20.40 -62.58 -17.53
C ILE A 593 -19.44 -61.44 -17.85
N GLU A 594 -19.92 -60.20 -17.96
CA GLU A 594 -19.04 -59.03 -18.03
C GLU A 594 -18.11 -58.94 -16.81
N LEU A 595 -18.65 -59.21 -15.61
CA LEU A 595 -17.88 -59.19 -14.36
C LEU A 595 -16.93 -60.39 -14.23
N SER A 596 -17.35 -61.58 -14.67
CA SER A 596 -16.55 -62.81 -14.59
C SER A 596 -16.83 -63.73 -15.79
N PRO A 597 -16.10 -63.57 -16.91
CA PRO A 597 -16.35 -64.29 -18.16
C PRO A 597 -16.28 -65.82 -18.08
N LEU A 598 -15.55 -66.36 -17.10
CA LEU A 598 -15.36 -67.81 -16.89
C LEU A 598 -16.23 -68.37 -15.76
N SER A 599 -17.18 -67.60 -15.22
CA SER A 599 -18.04 -68.08 -14.15
C SER A 599 -18.95 -69.21 -14.65
N PHE A 600 -18.73 -70.43 -14.14
CA PHE A 600 -19.58 -71.59 -14.45
C PHE A 600 -21.06 -71.27 -14.26
N LYS A 601 -21.44 -70.70 -13.11
CA LYS A 601 -22.84 -70.42 -12.78
C LYS A 601 -23.44 -69.37 -13.73
N ALA A 602 -22.66 -68.36 -14.15
CA ALA A 602 -23.17 -67.33 -15.05
C ALA A 602 -23.38 -67.89 -16.47
N LEU A 603 -22.38 -68.61 -17.00
CA LEU A 603 -22.45 -69.26 -18.32
C LEU A 603 -23.54 -70.33 -18.38
N TYR A 604 -23.61 -71.20 -17.37
CA TYR A 604 -24.61 -72.26 -17.27
C TYR A 604 -26.03 -71.69 -17.25
N ASN A 605 -26.31 -70.70 -16.40
CA ASN A 605 -27.65 -70.13 -16.31
C ASN A 605 -28.00 -69.25 -17.52
N ARG A 606 -27.02 -68.56 -18.15
CA ARG A 606 -27.26 -67.83 -19.41
C ARG A 606 -27.59 -68.80 -20.54
N GLY A 607 -26.86 -69.90 -20.66
CA GLY A 607 -27.13 -70.95 -21.65
C GLY A 607 -28.50 -71.59 -21.44
N LYS A 608 -28.86 -71.90 -20.19
CA LYS A 608 -30.21 -72.37 -19.81
C LYS A 608 -31.31 -71.35 -20.16
N ASN A 609 -31.04 -70.06 -20.00
CA ASN A 609 -31.96 -68.97 -20.37
C ASN A 609 -32.15 -68.87 -21.90
N LYS A 610 -31.05 -68.86 -22.67
CA LYS A 610 -31.10 -68.84 -24.14
C LYS A 610 -31.91 -69.98 -24.75
N LEU A 611 -31.86 -71.18 -24.14
CA LEU A 611 -32.70 -72.30 -24.56
C LEU A 611 -34.20 -72.03 -24.42
N LYS A 612 -34.62 -71.21 -23.45
CA LYS A 612 -36.02 -70.83 -23.26
C LYS A 612 -36.49 -69.71 -24.18
N VAL A 613 -35.56 -68.92 -24.70
CA VAL A 613 -35.82 -67.84 -25.67
C VAL A 613 -35.62 -68.31 -27.12
N ASP A 614 -35.49 -69.62 -27.34
CA ASP A 614 -35.32 -70.25 -28.66
C ASP A 614 -34.04 -69.81 -29.41
N GLU A 615 -32.94 -69.59 -28.66
CA GLU A 615 -31.60 -69.32 -29.20
C GLU A 615 -30.62 -70.50 -28.93
N PRO A 616 -30.86 -71.70 -29.47
CA PRO A 616 -30.11 -72.91 -29.08
C PRO A 616 -28.64 -72.87 -29.53
N GLU A 617 -28.32 -72.25 -30.67
CA GLU A 617 -26.93 -72.09 -31.14
C GLU A 617 -26.08 -71.29 -30.16
N LEU A 618 -26.61 -70.16 -29.68
CA LEU A 618 -25.95 -69.32 -28.70
C LEU A 618 -25.90 -69.97 -27.31
N ALA A 619 -26.89 -70.81 -26.97
CA ALA A 619 -26.89 -71.58 -25.74
C ALA A 619 -25.76 -72.63 -25.73
N ILE A 620 -25.52 -73.32 -26.84
CA ILE A 620 -24.41 -74.28 -26.99
C ILE A 620 -23.08 -73.62 -26.66
N THR A 621 -22.82 -72.42 -27.17
CA THR A 621 -21.53 -71.73 -26.91
C THR A 621 -21.27 -71.48 -25.42
N ASP A 622 -22.29 -71.05 -24.68
CA ASP A 622 -22.18 -70.78 -23.24
C ASP A 622 -22.14 -72.08 -22.43
N LEU A 623 -22.96 -73.06 -22.78
CA LEU A 623 -23.01 -74.35 -22.11
C LEU A 623 -21.76 -75.20 -22.36
N MET A 624 -21.12 -75.10 -23.54
CA MET A 624 -19.83 -75.74 -23.82
C MET A 624 -18.71 -75.10 -22.98
N LYS A 625 -18.71 -73.77 -22.86
CA LYS A 625 -17.78 -73.08 -21.96
C LYS A 625 -18.04 -73.47 -20.51
N ALA A 626 -19.31 -73.57 -20.09
CA ALA A 626 -19.67 -74.01 -18.75
C ALA A 626 -19.27 -75.47 -18.50
N SER A 627 -19.50 -76.40 -19.43
CA SER A 627 -19.09 -77.79 -19.29
C SER A 627 -17.57 -77.93 -19.25
N GLY A 628 -16.83 -77.08 -19.97
CA GLY A 628 -15.37 -76.96 -19.83
C GLY A 628 -14.93 -76.57 -18.41
N GLN A 629 -15.68 -75.71 -17.72
CA GLN A 629 -15.38 -75.32 -16.33
C GLN A 629 -15.77 -76.38 -15.30
N LYS A 630 -16.90 -77.09 -15.50
CA LYS A 630 -17.32 -78.21 -14.65
C LYS A 630 -17.78 -79.41 -15.49
N PRO A 631 -16.84 -80.26 -15.96
CA PRO A 631 -17.14 -81.40 -16.82
C PRO A 631 -17.98 -82.48 -16.17
N ARG A 632 -18.01 -82.55 -14.83
CA ARG A 632 -18.81 -83.54 -14.08
C ARG A 632 -20.21 -83.03 -13.69
N HIS A 633 -20.67 -81.92 -14.28
CA HIS A 633 -21.99 -81.37 -13.98
C HIS A 633 -23.06 -81.96 -14.92
N ALA A 634 -23.73 -83.03 -14.46
CA ALA A 634 -24.73 -83.76 -15.27
C ALA A 634 -25.77 -82.85 -15.93
N ALA A 635 -26.41 -81.94 -15.17
CA ALA A 635 -27.43 -81.05 -15.72
C ALA A 635 -26.90 -80.04 -16.76
N CYS A 636 -25.58 -79.79 -16.83
CA CYS A 636 -24.99 -78.98 -17.90
C CYS A 636 -24.92 -79.78 -19.21
N HIS A 637 -24.65 -81.08 -19.12
CA HIS A 637 -24.70 -81.97 -20.27
C HIS A 637 -26.13 -82.24 -20.73
N GLU A 638 -27.12 -82.24 -19.82
CA GLU A 638 -28.54 -82.32 -20.20
C GLU A 638 -28.96 -81.10 -21.00
N TYR A 639 -28.67 -79.88 -20.53
CA TYR A 639 -28.96 -78.68 -21.32
C TYR A 639 -28.17 -78.59 -22.62
N LEU A 640 -26.93 -79.13 -22.69
CA LEU A 640 -26.22 -79.27 -23.96
C LEU A 640 -26.94 -80.21 -24.92
N ALA A 641 -27.42 -81.36 -24.42
CA ALA A 641 -28.15 -82.32 -25.23
C ALA A 641 -29.48 -81.74 -25.73
N GLU A 642 -30.22 -81.03 -24.87
CA GLU A 642 -31.42 -80.27 -25.25
C GLU A 642 -31.12 -79.22 -26.34
N ALA A 643 -30.01 -78.48 -26.21
CA ALA A 643 -29.62 -77.49 -27.20
C ALA A 643 -29.22 -78.12 -28.55
N TYR A 644 -28.49 -79.25 -28.53
CA TYR A 644 -28.13 -79.98 -29.75
C TYR A 644 -29.36 -80.62 -30.43
N ALA A 645 -30.32 -81.12 -29.64
CA ALA A 645 -31.58 -81.63 -30.15
C ALA A 645 -32.40 -80.52 -30.83
N ALA A 646 -32.45 -79.32 -30.25
CA ALA A 646 -33.17 -78.16 -30.80
C ALA A 646 -32.62 -77.69 -32.16
N ILE A 647 -31.31 -77.86 -32.43
CA ILE A 647 -30.70 -77.58 -33.75
C ILE A 647 -30.66 -78.80 -34.69
N GLY A 648 -31.29 -79.92 -34.32
CA GLY A 648 -31.38 -81.14 -35.14
C GLY A 648 -30.11 -82.01 -35.17
N ASN A 649 -29.13 -81.78 -34.28
CA ASN A 649 -27.93 -82.60 -34.18
C ASN A 649 -28.14 -83.76 -33.17
N THR A 650 -28.77 -84.83 -33.66
CA THR A 650 -29.14 -86.00 -32.84
C THR A 650 -27.94 -86.76 -32.29
N GLU A 651 -26.83 -86.85 -33.03
CA GLU A 651 -25.62 -87.56 -32.62
C GLU A 651 -24.96 -86.93 -31.37
N LEU A 652 -24.76 -85.61 -31.38
CA LEU A 652 -24.18 -84.89 -30.23
C LEU A 652 -25.17 -84.79 -29.06
N SER A 653 -26.46 -84.71 -29.35
CA SER A 653 -27.52 -84.79 -28.33
C SER A 653 -27.44 -86.11 -27.56
N ASP A 654 -27.47 -87.25 -28.25
CA ASP A 654 -27.43 -88.57 -27.63
C ASP A 654 -26.15 -88.79 -26.82
N LYS A 655 -25.01 -88.33 -27.35
CA LYS A 655 -23.72 -88.36 -26.66
C LYS A 655 -23.77 -87.60 -25.34
N HIS A 656 -24.31 -86.38 -25.32
CA HIS A 656 -24.39 -85.58 -24.10
C HIS A 656 -25.43 -86.11 -23.11
N TYR A 657 -26.55 -86.69 -23.57
CA TYR A 657 -27.49 -87.41 -22.70
C TYR A 657 -26.85 -88.64 -22.05
N GLN A 658 -26.05 -89.41 -22.80
CA GLN A 658 -25.33 -90.55 -22.26
C GLN A 658 -24.34 -90.11 -21.17
N ILE A 659 -23.54 -89.06 -21.43
CA ILE A 659 -22.62 -88.48 -20.43
C ILE A 659 -23.38 -88.03 -19.19
N ALA A 660 -24.51 -87.33 -19.35
CA ALA A 660 -25.33 -86.91 -18.22
C ALA A 660 -25.86 -88.09 -17.39
N ARG A 661 -26.29 -89.17 -18.04
CA ARG A 661 -26.77 -90.40 -17.40
C ARG A 661 -25.67 -91.11 -16.63
N GLU A 662 -24.48 -91.22 -17.19
CA GLU A 662 -23.29 -91.78 -16.51
C GLU A 662 -22.89 -90.95 -15.29
N LEU A 663 -22.92 -89.62 -15.40
CA LEU A 663 -22.64 -88.70 -14.28
C LEU A 663 -23.72 -88.75 -13.18
N LYS A 664 -24.99 -89.02 -13.52
CA LYS A 664 -26.06 -89.24 -12.54
C LYS A 664 -25.91 -90.58 -11.82
N ASN A 665 -25.57 -91.65 -12.56
CA ASN A 665 -25.41 -92.99 -12.00
C ASN A 665 -24.16 -93.14 -11.11
N SER A 666 -23.08 -92.40 -11.41
CA SER A 666 -21.86 -92.40 -10.56
C SER A 666 -22.07 -91.70 -9.22
N LYS A 667 -22.93 -90.67 -9.12
CA LYS A 667 -23.28 -90.00 -7.85
C LYS A 667 -24.04 -90.89 -6.87
N GLY A 668 -24.70 -91.96 -7.33
CA GLY A 668 -25.43 -92.91 -6.49
C GLY A 668 -24.58 -94.00 -5.85
N LYS A 669 -23.27 -94.06 -6.15
CA LYS A 669 -22.35 -95.10 -5.65
C LYS A 669 -21.34 -94.62 -4.58
N ASP A 670 -21.33 -93.32 -4.26
CA ASP A 670 -20.46 -92.70 -3.23
C ASP A 670 -21.27 -92.08 -2.06
N LEU A 671 -22.48 -92.61 -1.79
CA LEU A 671 -23.25 -92.44 -0.55
C LEU A 671 -23.28 -93.80 0.16
#